data_AF-A0AAV1GX34-F1
#
_entry.id   AF-A0AAV1GX34-F1
#
_cell.length_a   1.000
_cell.length_b   1.000
_cell.length_c   1.000
_cell.angle_alpha   90.00
_cell.angle_beta   90.00
_cell.angle_gamma   90.00
#
_symmetry.space_group_name_H-M   'P 1'
#
loop_
_entity.id
_entity.type
_entity.pdbx_description
1 polymer ?
#
loop_
_entity_poly.entity_id
_entity_poly.type
_entity_poly.pdbx_seq_one_letter_code
_entity_poly.pdbx_strand_id
1 'polypeptide(L)'
;MENTDPQFSEDTITGMLDTESPVMESNGDAFLPDLPVLGQTADWSLDQVAPEPLTSILPEDSDASQDAPEQQQLPDQEVIPTGLGAVEKAVEQFQLASAQLFQEEQPPPPPPPPPPQPTEEPAQPPEHNIETGEAQLGGSEMQTEPEAEAQIVAQDGTETPQVTEDGMELEEPSKDTAEEATVPTEPELPSEFEKLFKGCQDNPEDFNGWVYLLQQVEQENILAAVRKAFDVFFLRYPYCYGYWKKYADIEKKHGHIQVAEEVYRRGLQAIPLSVDLWLHYLTFIKENSDPADPETEGRIRAAYEHAVLAAGTDFRSDRLWEAFINWETEQDKLANVTAIYDRILGIPTQLYSQHFQRFKDHVQSNNPKHFLSEEEFVQLRVELSKSSLTPMVSEAEETPIPQEDLPPGTEDLADPAKRVTEIENMRHKVIEVRQEVFNHNEHEVSKRWTFEEGIKRPYFHVKALEKTQLNNWKEYLDFEIENGTPERVVVLFERCLIACALYEEFWIKYAKYLEGYSTDGVRHVYKKACTIHLAKKPSTHLLWAAFEEQQGNVDEARDILKSLEASVPGLAMVRLRRVSLERRHGNMEEAEALLREAMESAKNPTESSFYAVKLARQHMKVQRSLSKARKVLLEAIEKDQTSSRLYLNLLELEYSGDVTQNEAEILACFDRALQSPMPLESRFLFSQRKVEFLEDFGSNINVLVAAYEEHQKLQKESEPSKRKAENGYDSSQEPDAKRQRVDDSATSAANAAADTQANNSAYNYNWYQQQYGGWGQNSWGQYNQYGQYNQYYPPPPT
;
A
#
# COMPACT_ATOMS: atom_id res chain seq x y z
N MET A 1 56.41 10.98 -15.38
CA MET A 1 56.64 10.16 -14.18
C MET A 1 55.49 9.15 -14.13
N GLU A 2 55.35 8.31 -15.17
CA GLU A 2 56.23 7.17 -15.57
C GLU A 2 55.91 5.95 -14.68
N ASN A 3 55.36 4.87 -15.24
CA ASN A 3 56.04 3.77 -15.98
C ASN A 3 56.97 2.97 -15.03
N THR A 4 57.02 1.64 -15.05
CA THR A 4 56.88 0.71 -16.20
C THR A 4 56.48 -0.70 -15.73
N ASP A 5 56.06 -1.58 -16.63
CA ASP A 5 55.96 -3.04 -16.41
C ASP A 5 57.32 -3.68 -16.03
N PRO A 6 57.30 -4.97 -15.64
CA PRO A 6 57.86 -5.96 -16.58
C PRO A 6 56.98 -7.21 -16.80
N GLN A 7 57.24 -7.89 -17.93
CA GLN A 7 56.49 -9.04 -18.41
C GLN A 7 57.35 -10.33 -18.44
N PHE A 8 56.67 -11.48 -18.28
CA PHE A 8 57.04 -12.85 -18.69
C PHE A 8 58.38 -13.50 -18.30
N SER A 9 58.24 -14.72 -17.79
CA SER A 9 59.01 -15.89 -18.24
C SER A 9 58.05 -17.06 -18.42
N GLU A 10 58.08 -17.72 -19.58
CA GLU A 10 57.27 -18.90 -19.89
C GLU A 10 57.86 -20.16 -19.26
N ASP A 11 57.03 -21.19 -19.05
CA ASP A 11 57.47 -22.57 -19.25
C ASP A 11 56.29 -23.42 -19.76
N THR A 12 56.58 -24.45 -20.58
CA THR A 12 55.57 -25.10 -21.44
C THR A 12 55.61 -26.63 -21.32
N ILE A 13 54.45 -27.30 -21.35
CA ILE A 13 54.29 -28.65 -21.92
C ILE A 13 52.84 -28.93 -22.31
N THR A 14 52.66 -29.63 -23.44
CA THR A 14 51.36 -30.00 -24.03
C THR A 14 51.16 -31.52 -24.05
N GLY A 15 49.90 -31.99 -24.00
CA GLY A 15 49.53 -33.39 -24.18
C GLY A 15 48.12 -33.52 -24.78
N MET A 16 47.89 -34.55 -25.60
CA MET A 16 46.70 -34.69 -26.45
C MET A 16 46.22 -36.15 -26.52
N LEU A 17 44.89 -36.35 -26.55
CA LEU A 17 44.18 -37.52 -27.13
C LEU A 17 44.43 -38.89 -26.43
N ASP A 18 43.68 -39.97 -26.68
CA ASP A 18 42.68 -40.29 -27.72
C ASP A 18 41.64 -41.36 -27.24
N THR A 19 40.83 -41.90 -28.17
CA THR A 19 39.96 -43.12 -28.10
C THR A 19 38.56 -43.00 -27.42
N GLU A 20 37.50 -43.68 -27.89
CA GLU A 20 37.08 -44.08 -29.26
C GLU A 20 35.56 -44.41 -29.29
N SER A 21 34.94 -44.55 -30.47
CA SER A 21 33.50 -44.90 -30.65
C SER A 21 33.26 -46.40 -30.89
N PRO A 22 32.01 -46.87 -31.06
CA PRO A 22 31.55 -47.05 -32.45
C PRO A 22 30.05 -46.79 -32.74
N VAL A 23 29.76 -46.70 -34.04
CA VAL A 23 28.47 -46.39 -34.68
C VAL A 23 27.73 -47.67 -35.10
N MET A 24 26.39 -47.64 -35.20
CA MET A 24 25.68 -48.31 -36.31
C MET A 24 24.32 -47.68 -36.64
N GLU A 25 24.01 -47.61 -37.94
CA GLU A 25 22.78 -47.05 -38.52
C GLU A 25 21.81 -48.16 -38.95
N SER A 26 20.53 -47.82 -39.15
CA SER A 26 19.64 -48.61 -40.01
C SER A 26 18.51 -47.77 -40.61
N ASN A 27 18.18 -48.02 -41.88
CA ASN A 27 17.15 -47.32 -42.66
C ASN A 27 15.85 -48.13 -42.72
N GLY A 28 14.72 -47.53 -43.14
CA GLY A 28 13.63 -48.32 -43.76
C GLY A 28 12.20 -47.79 -43.69
N ASP A 29 11.85 -46.90 -44.62
CA ASP A 29 10.54 -46.56 -45.20
C ASP A 29 9.20 -47.23 -44.78
N ALA A 30 8.17 -46.36 -44.82
CA ALA A 30 6.79 -46.57 -45.32
C ALA A 30 5.81 -47.57 -44.63
N PHE A 31 4.63 -47.06 -44.22
CA PHE A 31 3.42 -47.01 -45.08
C PHE A 31 2.27 -46.20 -44.45
N LEU A 32 1.47 -45.54 -45.30
CA LEU A 32 0.09 -45.04 -45.03
C LEU A 32 -0.93 -46.19 -45.29
N PRO A 33 -2.22 -46.16 -44.91
CA PRO A 33 -3.13 -45.00 -44.83
C PRO A 33 -3.99 -45.00 -43.52
N ASP A 34 -5.19 -44.39 -43.36
CA ASP A 34 -6.14 -43.74 -44.28
C ASP A 34 -7.05 -42.71 -43.56
N LEU A 35 -7.99 -42.09 -44.30
CA LEU A 35 -9.08 -41.24 -43.80
C LEU A 35 -10.46 -41.74 -44.26
N PRO A 36 -11.51 -41.48 -43.48
CA PRO A 36 -12.75 -40.91 -44.03
C PRO A 36 -13.19 -39.67 -43.22
N VAL A 37 -13.37 -38.47 -43.81
CA VAL A 37 -14.43 -38.02 -44.74
C VAL A 37 -15.75 -37.67 -44.03
N LEU A 38 -16.24 -36.43 -44.26
CA LEU A 38 -17.45 -35.85 -43.66
C LEU A 38 -18.76 -36.36 -44.27
N GLY A 39 -19.86 -36.27 -43.50
CA GLY A 39 -21.18 -36.00 -44.08
C GLY A 39 -22.38 -36.18 -43.14
N GLN A 40 -23.15 -35.09 -42.93
CA GLN A 40 -24.60 -35.08 -42.58
C GLN A 40 -24.97 -35.61 -41.16
N THR A 41 -26.06 -35.21 -40.47
CA THR A 41 -27.02 -34.07 -40.56
C THR A 41 -27.81 -33.95 -39.22
N ALA A 42 -28.50 -32.82 -39.03
CA ALA A 42 -29.73 -32.62 -38.24
C ALA A 42 -29.67 -32.41 -36.71
N ASP A 43 -30.44 -31.40 -36.31
CA ASP A 43 -31.29 -31.22 -35.12
C ASP A 43 -30.95 -31.92 -33.79
N TRP A 44 -30.75 -31.10 -32.76
CA TRP A 44 -31.20 -31.41 -31.39
C TRP A 44 -31.95 -30.21 -30.79
N SER A 45 -33.14 -30.48 -30.24
CA SER A 45 -34.04 -29.48 -29.68
C SER A 45 -33.87 -29.32 -28.17
N LEU A 46 -34.32 -28.17 -27.66
CA LEU A 46 -34.49 -27.89 -26.23
C LEU A 46 -35.65 -28.73 -25.66
N ASP A 47 -35.43 -29.56 -24.63
CA ASP A 47 -36.08 -29.37 -23.32
C ASP A 47 -35.57 -30.31 -22.18
N GLN A 48 -35.87 -29.90 -20.94
CA GLN A 48 -36.03 -30.69 -19.69
C GLN A 48 -34.90 -31.64 -19.21
N VAL A 49 -34.32 -31.32 -18.04
CA VAL A 49 -34.65 -31.93 -16.72
C VAL A 49 -33.90 -31.16 -15.62
N ALA A 50 -34.52 -30.99 -14.44
CA ALA A 50 -33.92 -30.37 -13.25
C ALA A 50 -33.88 -31.34 -12.06
N PRO A 51 -32.95 -31.16 -11.11
CA PRO A 51 -33.11 -31.65 -9.74
C PRO A 51 -33.05 -30.53 -8.67
N GLU A 52 -33.79 -30.73 -7.59
CA GLU A 52 -33.87 -29.85 -6.40
C GLU A 52 -32.80 -30.17 -5.34
N PRO A 53 -32.57 -29.26 -4.36
CA PRO A 53 -31.53 -29.44 -3.33
C PRO A 53 -31.93 -30.43 -2.22
N LEU A 54 -30.92 -31.01 -1.55
CA LEU A 54 -31.11 -31.88 -0.37
C LEU A 54 -30.59 -31.25 0.92
N THR A 55 -31.17 -31.71 2.04
CA THR A 55 -31.23 -31.00 3.32
C THR A 55 -30.33 -31.60 4.41
N SER A 56 -30.18 -30.85 5.50
CA SER A 56 -29.51 -31.28 6.74
C SER A 56 -30.10 -32.56 7.34
N ILE A 57 -29.25 -33.40 7.96
CA ILE A 57 -29.66 -34.50 8.83
C ILE A 57 -28.80 -34.46 10.10
N LEU A 58 -29.47 -34.25 11.24
CA LEU A 58 -28.97 -34.54 12.59
C LEU A 58 -29.56 -35.88 13.07
N PRO A 59 -28.91 -36.54 14.05
CA PRO A 59 -29.56 -37.55 14.88
C PRO A 59 -29.53 -37.18 16.38
N GLU A 60 -30.71 -36.90 16.94
CA GLU A 60 -31.02 -37.16 18.36
C GLU A 60 -31.36 -38.68 18.48
N ASP A 61 -31.47 -39.35 19.64
CA ASP A 61 -31.68 -38.92 21.02
C ASP A 61 -31.32 -40.09 21.99
N SER A 62 -31.05 -39.85 23.29
CA SER A 62 -31.43 -40.74 24.43
C SER A 62 -30.83 -40.38 25.82
N ASP A 63 -31.66 -39.65 26.57
CA ASP A 63 -32.02 -39.87 28.01
C ASP A 63 -31.01 -39.62 29.17
N ALA A 64 -31.60 -39.18 30.28
CA ALA A 64 -31.02 -38.40 31.38
C ALA A 64 -30.19 -39.14 32.44
N SER A 65 -29.31 -38.39 33.13
CA SER A 65 -29.32 -38.27 34.61
C SER A 65 -28.51 -37.05 35.09
N GLN A 66 -28.49 -36.79 36.40
CA GLN A 66 -28.04 -35.53 37.02
C GLN A 66 -26.60 -35.57 37.59
N ASP A 67 -26.17 -34.38 38.04
CA ASP A 67 -25.06 -34.07 38.96
C ASP A 67 -23.67 -33.75 38.38
N ALA A 68 -23.01 -32.83 39.09
CA ALA A 68 -21.69 -32.25 38.87
C ALA A 68 -21.22 -31.60 40.20
N PRO A 69 -19.95 -31.19 40.36
CA PRO A 69 -18.80 -31.36 39.46
C PRO A 69 -17.64 -32.14 40.11
N GLU A 70 -16.65 -32.54 39.31
CA GLU A 70 -15.28 -32.73 39.83
C GLU A 70 -14.24 -32.38 38.75
N GLN A 71 -13.10 -31.82 39.18
CA GLN A 71 -12.06 -31.28 38.28
C GLN A 71 -10.94 -32.30 38.06
N GLN A 72 -10.49 -32.48 36.82
CA GLN A 72 -9.18 -33.06 36.53
C GLN A 72 -8.63 -32.50 35.22
N GLN A 73 -7.48 -31.82 35.31
CA GLN A 73 -6.73 -31.32 34.17
C GLN A 73 -5.74 -32.40 33.69
N LEU A 74 -5.60 -32.54 32.38
CA LEU A 74 -4.46 -33.17 31.72
C LEU A 74 -3.95 -32.22 30.62
N PRO A 75 -2.65 -32.20 30.33
CA PRO A 75 -1.97 -31.01 29.83
C PRO A 75 -2.10 -30.80 28.32
N ASP A 76 -1.84 -29.55 27.91
CA ASP A 76 -1.86 -29.09 26.53
C ASP A 76 -0.90 -29.87 25.62
N GLN A 77 -1.39 -30.17 24.42
CA GLN A 77 -0.57 -30.62 23.30
C GLN A 77 -0.40 -29.44 22.35
N GLU A 78 0.83 -28.97 22.17
CA GLU A 78 1.12 -27.76 21.38
C GLU A 78 0.58 -27.87 19.95
N VAL A 79 -0.45 -27.08 19.65
CA VAL A 79 -0.99 -26.95 18.30
C VAL A 79 -0.05 -26.05 17.50
N ILE A 80 0.77 -26.67 16.65
CA ILE A 80 1.57 -25.99 15.62
C ILE A 80 0.66 -25.00 14.88
N PRO A 81 0.97 -23.68 14.85
CA PRO A 81 0.13 -22.71 14.18
C PRO A 81 -0.07 -23.06 12.70
N THR A 82 -1.32 -23.25 12.29
CA THR A 82 -1.67 -23.27 10.87
C THR A 82 -1.26 -21.94 10.24
N GLY A 83 -0.62 -21.94 9.07
CA GLY A 83 0.00 -20.74 8.47
C GLY A 83 -0.89 -19.51 8.29
N LEU A 84 -2.22 -19.67 8.32
CA LEU A 84 -3.20 -18.58 8.43
C LEU A 84 -2.95 -17.74 9.70
N GLY A 85 -3.04 -18.37 10.88
CA GLY A 85 -2.78 -17.75 12.18
C GLY A 85 -1.34 -17.31 12.41
N ALA A 86 -0.42 -17.61 11.48
CA ALA A 86 0.95 -17.10 11.48
C ALA A 86 1.03 -15.76 10.73
N VAL A 87 0.38 -15.62 9.56
CA VAL A 87 0.20 -14.32 8.89
C VAL A 87 -0.67 -13.39 9.70
N GLU A 88 -1.78 -13.87 10.28
CA GLU A 88 -2.62 -13.06 11.15
C GLU A 88 -1.78 -12.52 12.32
N LYS A 89 -1.00 -13.36 13.01
CA LYS A 89 -0.05 -12.90 14.02
C LYS A 89 1.04 -11.97 13.48
N ALA A 90 1.53 -12.12 12.25
CA ALA A 90 2.50 -11.19 11.68
C ALA A 90 1.91 -9.81 11.42
N VAL A 91 0.73 -9.77 10.80
CA VAL A 91 -0.01 -8.53 10.48
C VAL A 91 -0.51 -7.86 11.77
N GLU A 92 -1.03 -8.64 12.72
CA GLU A 92 -1.32 -8.18 14.07
C GLU A 92 -0.06 -7.69 14.78
N GLN A 93 1.08 -8.40 14.75
CA GLN A 93 2.32 -7.94 15.38
C GLN A 93 2.81 -6.61 14.79
N PHE A 94 2.66 -6.38 13.48
CA PHE A 94 2.96 -5.06 12.89
C PHE A 94 1.96 -3.98 13.33
N GLN A 95 0.67 -4.29 13.41
CA GLN A 95 -0.37 -3.36 13.86
C GLN A 95 -0.28 -3.07 15.38
N LEU A 96 0.08 -4.08 16.17
CA LEU A 96 0.27 -4.03 17.62
C LEU A 96 1.59 -3.33 17.97
N ALA A 97 2.70 -3.59 17.29
CA ALA A 97 3.92 -2.79 17.47
C ALA A 97 3.67 -1.30 17.15
N SER A 98 2.78 -1.02 16.19
CA SER A 98 2.33 0.34 15.86
C SER A 98 1.33 0.95 16.87
N ALA A 99 0.76 0.15 17.79
CA ALA A 99 -0.29 0.58 18.73
C ALA A 99 0.13 0.50 20.22
N GLN A 100 0.95 -0.49 20.60
CA GLN A 100 1.49 -0.70 21.95
C GLN A 100 2.41 0.45 22.39
N LEU A 101 2.99 1.20 21.43
CA LEU A 101 3.66 2.49 21.64
C LEU A 101 2.83 3.52 22.44
N PHE A 102 1.51 3.30 22.61
CA PHE A 102 0.56 4.21 23.25
C PHE A 102 -0.30 3.56 24.35
N GLN A 103 0.00 2.33 24.81
CA GLN A 103 -0.84 1.65 25.82
C GLN A 103 -0.48 1.92 27.29
N GLU A 104 0.60 2.67 27.56
CA GLU A 104 0.87 3.23 28.88
C GLU A 104 0.67 4.77 28.86
N GLU A 105 -0.02 5.26 29.88
CA GLU A 105 -0.37 6.67 30.17
C GLU A 105 -1.14 7.48 29.11
N GLN A 106 -2.45 7.17 28.96
CA GLN A 106 -3.46 8.21 28.69
C GLN A 106 -4.70 8.05 29.60
N PRO A 107 -5.16 9.10 30.30
CA PRO A 107 -6.50 9.12 30.89
C PRO A 107 -7.57 9.24 29.80
N PRO A 108 -8.81 8.76 30.03
CA PRO A 108 -9.85 8.77 29.01
C PRO A 108 -10.24 10.20 28.59
N PRO A 109 -10.55 10.44 27.31
CA PRO A 109 -10.91 11.77 26.82
C PRO A 109 -12.24 12.26 27.44
N PRO A 110 -12.37 13.57 27.71
CA PRO A 110 -13.62 14.14 28.19
C PRO A 110 -14.73 14.01 27.12
N PRO A 111 -16.00 13.85 27.53
CA PRO A 111 -17.12 13.74 26.59
C PRO A 111 -17.29 15.02 25.76
N PRO A 112 -17.71 14.90 24.49
CA PRO A 112 -17.86 16.06 23.62
C PRO A 112 -18.95 17.02 24.12
N PRO A 113 -18.79 18.34 23.91
CA PRO A 113 -19.80 19.33 24.30
C PRO A 113 -21.09 19.16 23.49
N PRO A 114 -22.27 19.44 24.08
CA PRO A 114 -23.54 19.36 23.36
C PRO A 114 -23.60 20.41 22.23
N PRO A 115 -24.30 20.12 21.11
CA PRO A 115 -24.39 21.03 19.98
C PRO A 115 -25.13 22.34 20.34
N PRO A 116 -24.72 23.48 19.79
CA PRO A 116 -25.36 24.76 20.06
C PRO A 116 -26.80 24.80 19.51
N GLN A 117 -27.72 25.37 20.28
CA GLN A 117 -29.10 25.60 19.85
C GLN A 117 -29.17 26.79 18.87
N PRO A 118 -30.16 26.84 17.95
CA PRO A 118 -30.27 27.94 16.99
C PRO A 118 -30.62 29.27 17.67
N THR A 119 -29.87 30.33 17.36
CA THR A 119 -30.21 31.70 17.74
C THR A 119 -31.27 32.28 16.80
N GLU A 120 -32.36 32.81 17.35
CA GLU A 120 -33.43 33.49 16.59
C GLU A 120 -33.07 34.94 16.22
N GLU A 121 -33.66 35.45 15.13
CA GLU A 121 -33.59 36.87 14.76
C GLU A 121 -34.56 37.74 15.60
N PRO A 122 -34.25 39.04 15.83
CA PRO A 122 -35.00 39.87 16.77
C PRO A 122 -36.35 40.36 16.23
N ALA A 123 -37.43 40.07 16.95
CA ALA A 123 -38.79 40.54 16.68
C ALA A 123 -39.12 41.92 17.33
N GLN A 124 -40.20 42.55 16.88
CA GLN A 124 -40.60 43.93 17.24
C GLN A 124 -41.47 44.02 18.51
N PRO A 125 -41.56 45.21 19.16
CA PRO A 125 -42.33 45.41 20.40
C PRO A 125 -43.87 45.26 20.25
N PRO A 126 -44.61 45.08 21.35
CA PRO A 126 -45.80 44.21 21.37
C PRO A 126 -47.16 44.93 21.33
N GLU A 127 -48.21 44.14 21.05
CA GLU A 127 -49.59 44.43 21.42
C GLU A 127 -50.15 43.41 22.44
N HIS A 128 -51.17 43.86 23.18
CA HIS A 128 -51.99 43.10 24.13
C HIS A 128 -52.66 41.84 23.47
N ASN A 129 -53.13 40.79 24.17
CA ASN A 129 -53.91 40.80 25.42
C ASN A 129 -54.20 39.39 26.02
N ILE A 130 -54.71 39.38 27.27
CA ILE A 130 -55.61 38.36 27.91
C ILE A 130 -55.04 37.01 28.41
N GLU A 131 -55.08 36.92 29.74
CA GLU A 131 -55.22 35.80 30.69
C GLU A 131 -55.63 34.39 30.20
N THR A 132 -54.87 33.37 30.62
CA THR A 132 -55.27 32.32 31.60
C THR A 132 -54.11 31.31 31.80
N GLY A 133 -53.87 30.69 32.97
CA GLY A 133 -54.45 30.93 34.29
C GLY A 133 -54.61 29.68 35.15
N GLU A 134 -53.56 29.16 35.79
CA GLU A 134 -53.64 28.26 36.96
C GLU A 134 -52.29 28.17 37.71
N ALA A 135 -52.29 27.76 38.99
CA ALA A 135 -51.09 27.81 39.85
C ALA A 135 -51.13 26.85 41.06
N GLN A 136 -49.96 26.27 41.39
CA GLN A 136 -49.56 25.71 42.70
C GLN A 136 -48.02 25.65 42.72
N LEU A 137 -47.22 26.20 43.65
CA LEU A 137 -47.23 26.36 45.12
C LEU A 137 -46.81 25.13 45.93
N GLY A 138 -45.76 25.32 46.75
CA GLY A 138 -45.26 24.39 47.77
C GLY A 138 -44.00 23.61 47.35
N GLY A 139 -42.92 23.55 48.14
CA GLY A 139 -42.68 24.21 49.43
C GLY A 139 -41.26 23.99 49.96
N SER A 140 -40.82 24.83 50.88
CA SER A 140 -39.48 24.83 51.51
C SER A 140 -39.22 23.61 52.41
N GLU A 141 -37.94 23.32 52.68
CA GLU A 141 -37.50 23.13 54.07
C GLU A 141 -36.00 23.44 54.27
N MET A 142 -35.55 23.52 55.52
CA MET A 142 -34.27 24.10 55.95
C MET A 142 -33.76 23.44 57.25
N GLN A 143 -32.46 23.13 57.32
CA GLN A 143 -31.66 22.80 58.52
C GLN A 143 -30.16 22.94 58.12
N THR A 144 -29.34 23.86 58.64
CA THR A 144 -28.78 24.05 60.00
C THR A 144 -27.78 22.98 60.45
N GLU A 145 -26.46 23.33 60.37
CA GLU A 145 -25.46 23.38 61.47
C GLU A 145 -25.26 22.19 62.46
N PRO A 146 -24.07 22.02 63.12
CA PRO A 146 -23.16 23.08 63.57
C PRO A 146 -21.63 22.80 63.43
N GLU A 147 -20.84 23.64 64.12
CA GLU A 147 -19.38 23.84 64.05
C GLU A 147 -18.53 22.99 65.05
N ALA A 148 -17.20 23.02 64.86
CA ALA A 148 -16.16 23.08 65.91
C ALA A 148 -14.83 23.52 65.24
N GLU A 149 -14.33 24.75 65.42
CA GLU A 149 -13.47 25.23 66.53
C GLU A 149 -12.21 24.36 66.77
N ALA A 150 -11.00 24.76 66.36
CA ALA A 150 -10.04 25.70 67.00
C ALA A 150 -8.72 24.92 67.36
N GLN A 151 -7.56 25.47 67.73
CA GLN A 151 -7.17 26.83 68.14
C GLN A 151 -5.64 27.10 68.00
N ILE A 152 -5.26 28.22 67.36
CA ILE A 152 -4.23 29.26 67.69
C ILE A 152 -2.81 28.88 68.23
N VAL A 153 -1.78 29.61 67.72
CA VAL A 153 -0.54 30.20 68.36
C VAL A 153 0.60 30.17 67.31
N ALA A 154 1.34 31.22 66.87
CA ALA A 154 1.55 32.66 67.14
C ALA A 154 3.01 33.00 67.51
N GLN A 155 3.51 34.18 67.05
CA GLN A 155 4.80 34.84 67.36
C GLN A 155 6.09 34.15 66.79
N ASP A 156 7.17 34.85 66.36
CA ASP A 156 7.42 36.28 66.09
C ASP A 156 8.66 36.52 65.18
N GLY A 157 8.98 37.77 64.83
CA GLY A 157 10.39 38.24 64.68
C GLY A 157 10.88 38.87 63.36
N THR A 158 10.83 40.21 63.27
CA THR A 158 11.92 41.18 62.90
C THR A 158 12.92 40.89 61.74
N GLU A 159 13.34 41.84 60.88
CA GLU A 159 12.91 43.23 60.60
C GLU A 159 13.59 43.76 59.31
N THR A 160 13.05 44.81 58.69
CA THR A 160 13.66 45.54 57.54
C THR A 160 14.62 46.66 57.98
N PRO A 161 15.50 47.17 57.09
CA PRO A 161 15.30 48.55 56.58
C PRO A 161 15.75 48.72 55.10
N GLN A 162 15.49 49.79 54.32
CA GLN A 162 14.64 51.01 54.29
C GLN A 162 14.57 51.43 52.78
N VAL A 163 13.99 52.52 52.24
CA VAL A 163 13.56 53.89 52.62
C VAL A 163 12.31 54.16 51.71
N THR A 164 11.14 54.64 52.16
CA THR A 164 10.68 56.06 52.31
C THR A 164 11.26 57.08 51.31
N GLU A 165 10.64 58.18 50.87
CA GLU A 165 9.43 59.01 51.14
C GLU A 165 8.89 59.49 49.75
N ASP A 166 7.72 60.11 49.49
CA ASP A 166 6.36 60.32 50.08
C ASP A 166 5.59 61.24 49.06
N GLY A 167 4.27 61.47 48.97
CA GLY A 167 3.04 61.02 49.65
C GLY A 167 1.84 61.93 49.25
N MET A 168 0.58 61.47 49.43
CA MET A 168 -0.71 62.24 49.30
C MET A 168 -1.06 62.77 47.87
N GLU A 169 -2.29 63.04 47.42
CA GLU A 169 -3.72 62.85 47.82
C GLU A 169 -4.58 63.04 46.52
N LEU A 170 -5.89 62.76 46.36
CA LEU A 170 -7.01 62.42 47.27
C LEU A 170 -8.05 61.49 46.55
N GLU A 171 -9.32 61.50 46.99
CA GLU A 171 -10.46 60.59 46.71
C GLU A 171 -11.31 60.79 45.41
N GLU A 172 -11.81 59.66 44.86
CA GLU A 172 -13.20 59.33 44.38
C GLU A 172 -13.92 60.07 43.21
N PRO A 173 -15.03 59.51 42.62
CA PRO A 173 -15.49 58.10 42.60
C PRO A 173 -15.96 57.54 41.22
N SER A 174 -16.06 56.20 41.14
CA SER A 174 -17.03 55.40 40.34
C SER A 174 -17.10 55.51 38.80
N LYS A 175 -16.74 54.43 38.09
CA LYS A 175 -17.74 53.47 37.55
C LYS A 175 -17.12 52.23 36.91
N ASP A 176 -17.91 51.17 36.80
CA ASP A 176 -17.54 49.87 36.24
C ASP A 176 -17.22 49.94 34.74
N THR A 177 -16.20 49.19 34.33
CA THR A 177 -16.11 48.61 32.97
C THR A 177 -15.51 47.23 33.14
N ALA A 178 -16.11 46.19 32.56
CA ALA A 178 -15.59 44.84 32.66
C ALA A 178 -14.39 44.68 31.71
N GLU A 179 -13.26 44.22 32.24
CA GLU A 179 -12.16 43.74 31.39
C GLU A 179 -12.47 42.30 30.96
N GLU A 180 -12.75 42.12 29.67
CA GLU A 180 -12.78 40.78 29.07
C GLU A 180 -11.39 40.15 29.17
N ALA A 181 -11.33 38.88 29.57
CA ALA A 181 -10.09 38.14 29.61
C ALA A 181 -9.53 37.96 28.19
N THR A 182 -8.49 38.71 27.85
CA THR A 182 -7.88 38.68 26.52
C THR A 182 -7.31 37.30 26.23
N VAL A 183 -7.90 36.59 25.27
CA VAL A 183 -7.36 35.35 24.72
C VAL A 183 -5.94 35.60 24.20
N PRO A 184 -4.95 34.73 24.49
CA PRO A 184 -3.60 34.89 23.94
C PRO A 184 -3.64 34.83 22.41
N THR A 185 -3.30 35.93 21.75
CA THR A 185 -3.23 36.00 20.28
C THR A 185 -2.20 35.01 19.76
N GLU A 186 -2.58 34.16 18.80
CA GLU A 186 -1.62 33.32 18.09
C GLU A 186 -0.55 34.19 17.41
N PRO A 187 0.74 33.79 17.41
CA PRO A 187 1.78 34.56 16.74
C PRO A 187 1.52 34.61 15.22
N GLU A 188 1.39 35.81 14.67
CA GLU A 188 1.10 36.01 13.25
C GLU A 188 2.12 35.28 12.36
N LEU A 189 1.64 34.37 11.53
CA LEU A 189 2.47 33.59 10.60
C LEU A 189 3.00 34.51 9.49
N PRO A 190 4.27 34.38 9.05
CA PRO A 190 4.82 35.21 7.99
C PRO A 190 4.01 35.11 6.69
N SER A 191 3.71 36.26 6.08
CA SER A 191 2.98 36.28 4.79
C SER A 191 3.75 35.61 3.63
N GLU A 192 5.02 35.25 3.82
CA GLU A 192 5.80 34.45 2.87
C GLU A 192 5.62 32.95 3.13
N PHE A 193 5.64 32.51 4.39
CA PHE A 193 5.23 31.17 4.81
C PHE A 193 3.84 30.82 4.25
N GLU A 194 2.84 31.69 4.38
CA GLU A 194 1.49 31.40 3.87
C GLU A 194 1.44 31.17 2.35
N LYS A 195 2.25 31.91 1.57
CA LYS A 195 2.32 31.76 0.11
C LYS A 195 2.98 30.43 -0.28
N LEU A 196 4.07 30.07 0.39
CA LEU A 196 4.80 28.83 0.15
C LEU A 196 4.01 27.61 0.61
N PHE A 197 3.41 27.67 1.82
CA PHE A 197 2.51 26.65 2.36
C PHE A 197 1.30 26.44 1.46
N LYS A 198 0.66 27.53 0.99
CA LYS A 198 -0.45 27.42 0.03
C LYS A 198 0.00 26.80 -1.30
N GLY A 199 1.15 27.18 -1.85
CA GLY A 199 1.69 26.55 -3.07
C GLY A 199 1.89 25.04 -2.91
N CYS A 200 2.30 24.60 -1.72
CA CYS A 200 2.41 23.18 -1.37
C CYS A 200 1.05 22.50 -1.15
N GLN A 201 0.03 23.21 -0.66
CA GLN A 201 -1.35 22.69 -0.58
C GLN A 201 -2.05 22.61 -1.95
N ASP A 202 -1.82 23.58 -2.82
CA ASP A 202 -2.35 23.62 -4.19
C ASP A 202 -1.69 22.53 -5.07
N ASN A 203 -0.44 22.13 -4.78
CA ASN A 203 0.23 20.98 -5.40
C ASN A 203 0.99 20.08 -4.38
N PRO A 204 0.28 19.19 -3.65
CA PRO A 204 0.89 18.36 -2.59
C PRO A 204 1.93 17.34 -3.07
N GLU A 205 2.09 17.17 -4.39
CA GLU A 205 3.03 16.22 -5.00
C GLU A 205 4.36 16.85 -5.40
N ASP A 206 4.51 18.18 -5.32
CA ASP A 206 5.82 18.82 -5.48
C ASP A 206 6.66 18.71 -4.20
N PHE A 207 7.36 17.58 -4.11
CA PHE A 207 8.35 17.33 -3.07
C PHE A 207 9.41 18.43 -2.96
N ASN A 208 9.79 19.13 -4.04
CA ASN A 208 10.81 20.18 -3.97
C ASN A 208 10.25 21.46 -3.32
N GLY A 209 8.99 21.80 -3.61
CA GLY A 209 8.25 22.84 -2.92
C GLY A 209 8.18 22.58 -1.41
N TRP A 210 7.84 21.35 -1.01
CA TRP A 210 7.87 20.93 0.39
C TRP A 210 9.27 21.05 1.02
N VAL A 211 10.33 20.55 0.37
CA VAL A 211 11.70 20.65 0.90
C VAL A 211 12.13 22.11 1.07
N TYR A 212 11.79 22.99 0.13
CA TYR A 212 12.07 24.43 0.25
C TYR A 212 11.29 25.06 1.42
N LEU A 213 9.99 24.79 1.54
CA LEU A 213 9.16 25.28 2.66
C LEU A 213 9.70 24.81 4.02
N LEU A 214 10.03 23.52 4.16
CA LEU A 214 10.58 22.95 5.39
C LEU A 214 11.96 23.56 5.73
N GLN A 215 12.77 23.85 4.72
CA GLN A 215 14.04 24.57 4.88
C GLN A 215 13.85 26.05 5.27
N GLN A 216 12.75 26.71 4.86
CA GLN A 216 12.44 28.08 5.29
C GLN A 216 11.96 28.12 6.75
N VAL A 217 11.01 27.26 7.16
CA VAL A 217 10.56 27.26 8.58
C VAL A 217 11.64 26.80 9.56
N GLU A 218 12.61 25.99 9.12
CA GLU A 218 13.82 25.64 9.89
C GLU A 218 14.78 26.84 10.05
N GLN A 219 14.75 27.84 9.14
CA GLN A 219 15.54 29.07 9.22
C GLN A 219 14.82 30.21 9.97
N GLU A 220 13.51 30.38 9.74
CA GLU A 220 12.67 31.31 10.51
C GLU A 220 12.53 30.87 11.97
N ASN A 221 12.59 29.55 12.22
CA ASN A 221 12.48 28.93 13.54
C ASN A 221 11.19 29.33 14.30
N ILE A 222 10.11 29.60 13.57
CA ILE A 222 8.79 29.92 14.14
C ILE A 222 8.05 28.60 14.38
N LEU A 223 7.97 28.18 15.65
CA LEU A 223 7.52 26.84 16.01
C LEU A 223 6.10 26.49 15.53
N ALA A 224 5.17 27.46 15.52
CA ALA A 224 3.83 27.25 14.98
C ALA A 224 3.83 26.96 13.46
N ALA A 225 4.70 27.62 12.71
CA ALA A 225 4.89 27.38 11.28
C ALA A 225 5.57 26.01 11.03
N VAL A 226 6.57 25.66 11.84
CA VAL A 226 7.24 24.35 11.83
C VAL A 226 6.23 23.23 12.02
N ARG A 227 5.49 23.20 13.13
CA ARG A 227 4.49 22.16 13.45
C ARG A 227 3.51 21.96 12.28
N LYS A 228 2.88 23.06 11.85
CA LYS A 228 1.89 23.08 10.75
C LYS A 228 2.46 22.60 9.41
N ALA A 229 3.72 22.92 9.08
CA ALA A 229 4.36 22.48 7.83
C ALA A 229 4.74 21.00 7.87
N PHE A 230 5.37 20.55 8.96
CA PHE A 230 5.82 19.17 9.11
C PHE A 230 4.65 18.20 9.22
N ASP A 231 3.62 18.49 10.02
CA ASP A 231 2.44 17.62 10.16
C ASP A 231 1.73 17.40 8.81
N VAL A 232 1.50 18.46 8.03
CA VAL A 232 0.86 18.34 6.70
C VAL A 232 1.76 17.64 5.68
N PHE A 233 3.09 17.84 5.75
CA PHE A 233 4.04 17.10 4.93
C PHE A 233 3.98 15.59 5.20
N PHE A 234 3.89 15.16 6.47
CA PHE A 234 3.83 13.75 6.83
C PHE A 234 2.51 13.05 6.45
N LEU A 235 1.42 13.80 6.23
CA LEU A 235 0.20 13.22 5.64
C LEU A 235 0.43 12.68 4.21
N ARG A 236 1.44 13.20 3.48
CA ARG A 236 1.78 12.77 2.10
C ARG A 236 3.09 11.99 2.01
N TYR A 237 4.07 12.32 2.83
CA TYR A 237 5.41 11.72 2.82
C TYR A 237 5.83 11.12 4.17
N PRO A 238 5.01 10.25 4.79
CA PRO A 238 5.31 9.69 6.11
C PRO A 238 6.60 8.88 6.13
N TYR A 239 7.01 8.28 5.00
CA TYR A 239 8.21 7.45 4.88
C TYR A 239 9.54 8.22 4.83
N CYS A 240 9.52 9.55 4.97
CA CYS A 240 10.71 10.41 4.98
C CYS A 240 11.35 10.54 6.38
N TYR A 241 11.89 9.44 6.93
CA TYR A 241 12.42 9.36 8.31
C TYR A 241 13.39 10.50 8.73
N GLY A 242 14.24 10.97 7.82
CA GLY A 242 15.16 12.08 8.09
C GLY A 242 14.46 13.41 8.44
N TYR A 243 13.21 13.60 8.00
CA TYR A 243 12.40 14.77 8.36
C TYR A 243 11.71 14.59 9.72
N TRP A 244 11.29 13.37 10.08
CA TRP A 244 10.78 13.08 11.43
C TRP A 244 11.85 13.40 12.49
N LYS A 245 13.09 12.98 12.24
CA LYS A 245 14.24 13.36 13.07
C LYS A 245 14.43 14.88 13.14
N LYS A 246 14.49 15.59 12.01
CA LYS A 246 14.61 17.06 11.97
C LYS A 246 13.54 17.75 12.82
N TYR A 247 12.29 17.28 12.75
CA TYR A 247 11.19 17.87 13.49
C TYR A 247 11.36 17.66 15.02
N ALA A 248 11.69 16.44 15.45
CA ALA A 248 12.00 16.17 16.87
C ALA A 248 13.25 16.95 17.36
N ASP A 249 14.29 17.06 16.52
CA ASP A 249 15.49 17.89 16.79
C ASP A 249 15.12 19.38 16.96
N ILE A 250 14.09 19.90 16.26
CA ILE A 250 13.61 21.29 16.42
C ILE A 250 12.78 21.44 17.70
N GLU A 251 11.88 20.51 18.04
CA GLU A 251 11.13 20.55 19.31
C GLU A 251 12.08 20.45 20.52
N LYS A 252 13.09 19.58 20.46
CA LYS A 252 14.14 19.45 21.49
C LYS A 252 14.94 20.74 21.67
N LYS A 253 15.30 21.44 20.58
CA LYS A 253 15.98 22.77 20.65
C LYS A 253 15.13 23.86 21.34
N HIS A 254 13.81 23.73 21.32
CA HIS A 254 12.89 24.63 22.04
C HIS A 254 12.59 24.19 23.48
N GLY A 255 13.15 23.06 23.94
CA GLY A 255 12.90 22.50 25.27
C GLY A 255 11.61 21.66 25.38
N HIS A 256 10.87 21.45 24.28
CA HIS A 256 9.63 20.67 24.28
C HIS A 256 9.91 19.16 24.15
N ILE A 257 10.62 18.60 25.13
CA ILE A 257 11.09 17.20 25.13
C ILE A 257 9.93 16.21 24.91
N GLN A 258 8.80 16.37 25.62
CA GLN A 258 7.61 15.52 25.44
C GLN A 258 7.02 15.58 24.02
N VAL A 259 7.09 16.74 23.36
CA VAL A 259 6.62 16.88 21.97
C VAL A 259 7.61 16.26 20.98
N ALA A 260 8.92 16.38 21.23
CA ALA A 260 9.95 15.69 20.45
C ALA A 260 9.80 14.16 20.55
N GLU A 261 9.48 13.64 21.75
CA GLU A 261 9.20 12.23 21.97
C GLU A 261 7.97 11.74 21.20
N GLU A 262 6.86 12.48 21.26
CA GLU A 262 5.66 12.18 20.50
C GLU A 262 5.89 12.24 18.98
N VAL A 263 6.75 13.16 18.50
CA VAL A 263 7.17 13.20 17.08
C VAL A 263 7.96 11.94 16.69
N TYR A 264 8.81 11.40 17.57
CA TYR A 264 9.42 10.09 17.33
C TYR A 264 8.38 8.96 17.32
N ARG A 265 7.45 8.90 18.29
CA ARG A 265 6.40 7.86 18.33
C ARG A 265 5.53 7.86 17.07
N ARG A 266 5.07 9.03 16.62
CA ARG A 266 4.31 9.18 15.36
C ARG A 266 5.13 8.77 14.14
N GLY A 267 6.42 9.12 14.10
CA GLY A 267 7.33 8.69 13.04
C GLY A 267 7.59 7.17 13.02
N LEU A 268 7.67 6.53 14.18
CA LEU A 268 7.85 5.09 14.31
C LEU A 268 6.57 4.31 14.01
N GLN A 269 5.40 4.81 14.42
CA GLN A 269 4.10 4.28 13.97
C GLN A 269 3.94 4.40 12.44
N ALA A 270 4.49 5.46 11.84
CA ALA A 270 4.46 5.67 10.39
C ALA A 270 5.51 4.84 9.61
N ILE A 271 6.65 4.49 10.22
CA ILE A 271 7.73 3.72 9.60
C ILE A 271 8.37 2.70 10.58
N PRO A 272 7.64 1.66 11.05
CA PRO A 272 8.12 0.79 12.13
C PRO A 272 9.40 0.01 11.78
N LEU A 273 9.73 -0.16 10.50
CA LEU A 273 10.96 -0.83 10.03
C LEU A 273 12.16 0.12 9.86
N SER A 274 12.05 1.41 10.23
CA SER A 274 13.14 2.38 10.05
C SER A 274 14.21 2.27 11.15
N VAL A 275 15.21 1.41 10.92
CA VAL A 275 16.36 1.19 11.81
C VAL A 275 17.04 2.51 12.25
N ASP A 276 17.24 3.46 11.33
CA ASP A 276 17.83 4.77 11.67
C ASP A 276 16.92 5.63 12.58
N LEU A 277 15.60 5.55 12.41
CA LEU A 277 14.66 6.31 13.24
C LEU A 277 14.56 5.72 14.65
N TRP A 278 14.55 4.39 14.77
CA TRP A 278 14.68 3.69 16.06
C TRP A 278 15.98 4.07 16.75
N LEU A 279 17.12 4.03 16.06
CA LEU A 279 18.40 4.44 16.64
C LEU A 279 18.38 5.90 17.15
N HIS A 280 17.74 6.82 16.42
CA HIS A 280 17.60 8.20 16.87
C HIS A 280 16.63 8.36 18.06
N TYR A 281 15.54 7.60 18.11
CA TYR A 281 14.65 7.56 19.28
C TYR A 281 15.35 6.97 20.52
N LEU A 282 16.10 5.88 20.36
CA LEU A 282 16.86 5.21 21.42
C LEU A 282 17.98 6.11 21.98
N THR A 283 18.68 6.86 21.13
CA THR A 283 19.59 7.93 21.59
C THR A 283 18.83 9.06 22.30
N PHE A 284 17.68 9.48 21.76
CA PHE A 284 16.87 10.54 22.37
C PHE A 284 16.40 10.18 23.79
N ILE A 285 15.83 8.99 24.02
CA ILE A 285 15.39 8.61 25.37
C ILE A 285 16.58 8.48 26.33
N LYS A 286 17.73 7.96 25.88
CA LYS A 286 18.97 7.90 26.68
C LYS A 286 19.50 9.28 27.08
N GLU A 287 19.41 10.28 26.20
CA GLU A 287 19.90 11.64 26.47
C GLU A 287 18.96 12.48 27.34
N ASN A 288 17.67 12.14 27.43
CA ASN A 288 16.66 12.97 28.10
C ASN A 288 15.95 12.29 29.29
N SER A 289 16.22 11.02 29.60
CA SER A 289 15.70 10.35 30.80
C SER A 289 16.49 10.72 32.05
N ASP A 290 15.86 10.69 33.23
CA ASP A 290 16.55 10.92 34.50
C ASP A 290 17.30 9.65 34.95
N PRO A 291 18.64 9.67 35.12
CA PRO A 291 19.41 8.54 35.63
C PRO A 291 19.18 8.27 37.14
N ALA A 292 18.44 9.13 37.86
CA ALA A 292 18.00 8.88 39.23
C ALA A 292 16.64 8.15 39.32
N ASP A 293 15.88 8.05 38.22
CA ASP A 293 14.62 7.29 38.13
C ASP A 293 14.92 5.78 37.95
N PRO A 294 14.54 4.90 38.89
CA PRO A 294 14.72 3.45 38.74
C PRO A 294 13.99 2.85 37.53
N GLU A 295 12.94 3.49 37.03
CA GLU A 295 12.15 3.00 35.90
C GLU A 295 12.80 3.33 34.55
N THR A 296 13.68 4.33 34.47
CA THR A 296 14.45 4.68 33.25
C THR A 296 15.13 3.47 32.62
N GLU A 297 15.72 2.60 33.44
CA GLU A 297 16.43 1.39 32.97
C GLU A 297 15.46 0.34 32.40
N GLY A 298 14.23 0.27 32.90
CA GLY A 298 13.15 -0.55 32.35
C GLY A 298 12.59 0.04 31.04
N ARG A 299 12.33 1.36 31.03
CA ARG A 299 11.77 2.10 29.88
C ARG A 299 12.69 2.04 28.65
N ILE A 300 14.00 2.18 28.86
CA ILE A 300 15.01 2.05 27.78
C ILE A 300 15.06 0.60 27.24
N ARG A 301 14.98 -0.42 28.11
CA ARG A 301 14.91 -1.84 27.69
C ARG A 301 13.67 -2.14 26.87
N ALA A 302 12.50 -1.69 27.32
CA ALA A 302 11.24 -1.86 26.59
C ALA A 302 11.30 -1.19 25.20
N ALA A 303 11.89 0.01 25.11
CA ALA A 303 12.11 0.67 23.81
C ALA A 303 13.06 -0.11 22.89
N TYR A 304 14.14 -0.72 23.41
CA TYR A 304 15.01 -1.61 22.62
C TYR A 304 14.27 -2.87 22.15
N GLU A 305 13.49 -3.51 23.02
CA GLU A 305 12.70 -4.69 22.66
C GLU A 305 11.66 -4.37 21.57
N HIS A 306 10.90 -3.28 21.71
CA HIS A 306 10.00 -2.80 20.66
C HIS A 306 10.73 -2.52 19.34
N ALA A 307 11.94 -1.94 19.40
CA ALA A 307 12.74 -1.68 18.21
C ALA A 307 13.16 -2.96 17.49
N VAL A 308 13.64 -3.99 18.20
CA VAL A 308 14.04 -5.26 17.57
C VAL A 308 12.85 -6.11 17.14
N LEU A 309 11.69 -6.01 17.82
CA LEU A 309 10.44 -6.63 17.38
C LEU A 309 9.85 -5.99 16.12
N ALA A 310 10.08 -4.69 15.88
CA ALA A 310 9.57 -3.96 14.72
C ALA A 310 10.54 -3.90 13.52
N ALA A 311 11.85 -3.84 13.78
CA ALA A 311 12.88 -3.63 12.75
C ALA A 311 14.09 -4.59 12.83
N GLY A 312 14.19 -5.44 13.86
CA GLY A 312 15.33 -6.35 14.08
C GLY A 312 15.45 -7.47 13.05
N THR A 313 14.41 -7.71 12.25
CA THR A 313 14.41 -8.67 11.13
C THR A 313 14.81 -8.05 9.78
N ASP A 314 15.14 -6.75 9.72
CA ASP A 314 15.77 -6.17 8.53
C ASP A 314 17.19 -6.73 8.38
N PHE A 315 17.58 -7.11 7.17
CA PHE A 315 18.92 -7.59 6.85
C PHE A 315 20.03 -6.58 7.19
N ARG A 316 19.72 -5.28 7.33
CA ARG A 316 20.66 -4.21 7.70
C ARG A 316 20.39 -3.64 9.10
N SER A 317 19.75 -4.42 9.97
CA SER A 317 19.46 -4.09 11.37
C SER A 317 20.67 -4.17 12.31
N ASP A 318 21.85 -4.56 11.82
CA ASP A 318 23.06 -4.84 12.61
C ASP A 318 23.36 -3.76 13.67
N ARG A 319 23.30 -2.48 13.28
CA ARG A 319 23.54 -1.34 14.19
C ARG A 319 22.55 -1.23 15.35
N LEU A 320 21.30 -1.69 15.17
CA LEU A 320 20.30 -1.69 16.23
C LEU A 320 20.60 -2.76 17.27
N TRP A 321 20.91 -3.98 16.82
CA TRP A 321 21.31 -5.07 17.69
C TRP A 321 22.62 -4.77 18.43
N GLU A 322 23.63 -4.23 17.74
CA GLU A 322 24.88 -3.78 18.38
C GLU A 322 24.62 -2.71 19.45
N ALA A 323 23.73 -1.75 19.18
CA ALA A 323 23.38 -0.72 20.16
C ALA A 323 22.64 -1.28 21.38
N PHE A 324 21.90 -2.39 21.24
CA PHE A 324 21.23 -3.08 22.35
C PHE A 324 22.22 -3.94 23.16
N ILE A 325 23.04 -4.74 22.48
CA ILE A 325 24.11 -5.57 23.07
C ILE A 325 25.08 -4.71 23.90
N ASN A 326 25.56 -3.61 23.32
CA ASN A 326 26.46 -2.69 24.01
C ASN A 326 25.78 -2.11 25.27
N TRP A 327 24.50 -1.78 25.20
CA TRP A 327 23.77 -1.17 26.32
C TRP A 327 23.53 -2.15 27.48
N GLU A 328 23.10 -3.39 27.22
CA GLU A 328 22.98 -4.41 28.27
C GLU A 328 24.35 -4.77 28.88
N THR A 329 25.43 -4.67 28.08
CA THR A 329 26.81 -4.79 28.58
C THR A 329 27.18 -3.59 29.47
N GLU A 330 26.77 -2.37 29.14
CA GLU A 330 26.90 -1.18 30.00
C GLU A 330 26.08 -1.29 31.30
N GLN A 331 25.05 -2.14 31.36
CA GLN A 331 24.29 -2.43 32.58
C GLN A 331 24.83 -3.64 33.38
N ASP A 332 25.97 -4.23 32.99
CA ASP A 332 26.52 -5.49 33.52
C ASP A 332 25.57 -6.72 33.45
N LYS A 333 24.50 -6.65 32.63
CA LYS A 333 23.46 -7.70 32.54
C LYS A 333 23.81 -8.76 31.50
N LEU A 334 24.90 -9.48 31.76
CA LEU A 334 25.51 -10.46 30.85
C LEU A 334 24.55 -11.58 30.39
N ALA A 335 23.54 -11.96 31.19
CA ALA A 335 22.51 -12.93 30.78
C ALA A 335 21.58 -12.36 29.67
N ASN A 336 21.20 -11.08 29.77
CA ASN A 336 20.42 -10.40 28.72
C ASN A 336 21.24 -10.32 27.42
N VAL A 337 22.54 -10.01 27.54
CA VAL A 337 23.47 -9.99 26.39
C VAL A 337 23.49 -11.33 25.66
N THR A 338 23.55 -12.46 26.39
CA THR A 338 23.49 -13.81 25.79
C THR A 338 22.14 -14.08 25.13
N ALA A 339 21.02 -13.74 25.77
CA ALA A 339 19.68 -13.91 25.19
C ALA A 339 19.47 -13.08 23.91
N ILE A 340 20.10 -11.90 23.81
CA ILE A 340 20.12 -11.09 22.58
C ILE A 340 20.98 -11.75 21.51
N TYR A 341 22.14 -12.33 21.85
CA TYR A 341 22.95 -13.10 20.91
C TYR A 341 22.19 -14.33 20.38
N ASP A 342 21.53 -15.10 21.24
CA ASP A 342 20.77 -16.29 20.82
C ASP A 342 19.61 -15.94 19.87
N ARG A 343 19.05 -14.72 19.97
CA ARG A 343 18.07 -14.19 19.00
C ARG A 343 18.72 -13.79 17.68
N ILE A 344 19.73 -12.91 17.69
CA ILE A 344 20.33 -12.38 16.45
C ILE A 344 21.08 -13.46 15.65
N LEU A 345 21.66 -14.48 16.30
CA LEU A 345 22.38 -15.56 15.61
C LEU A 345 21.46 -16.43 14.74
N GLY A 346 20.14 -16.41 14.97
CA GLY A 346 19.14 -17.02 14.10
C GLY A 346 18.55 -16.10 13.02
N ILE A 347 18.93 -14.82 12.97
CA ILE A 347 18.36 -13.82 12.05
C ILE A 347 19.35 -13.49 10.91
N PRO A 348 18.95 -13.61 9.62
CA PRO A 348 19.80 -13.21 8.50
C PRO A 348 20.08 -11.71 8.48
N THR A 349 21.34 -11.33 8.72
CA THR A 349 21.83 -9.93 8.70
C THR A 349 23.10 -9.79 7.88
N GLN A 350 23.46 -8.56 7.51
CA GLN A 350 24.62 -8.26 6.67
C GLN A 350 25.95 -8.58 7.37
N LEU A 351 26.02 -8.43 8.71
CA LEU A 351 27.24 -8.63 9.52
C LEU A 351 27.11 -9.84 10.46
N TYR A 352 26.27 -10.83 10.13
CA TYR A 352 26.04 -12.07 10.90
C TYR A 352 27.33 -12.73 11.45
N SER A 353 28.41 -12.74 10.65
CA SER A 353 29.73 -13.27 11.03
C SER A 353 30.49 -12.42 12.06
N GLN A 354 30.26 -11.10 12.11
CA GLN A 354 30.82 -10.23 13.13
C GLN A 354 30.09 -10.41 14.47
N HIS A 355 28.76 -10.52 14.45
CA HIS A 355 27.96 -10.77 15.65
C HIS A 355 28.37 -12.09 16.31
N PHE A 356 28.60 -13.13 15.51
CA PHE A 356 29.07 -14.42 15.99
C PHE A 356 30.52 -14.41 16.50
N GLN A 357 31.40 -13.57 15.94
CA GLN A 357 32.72 -13.36 16.54
C GLN A 357 32.61 -12.66 17.91
N ARG A 358 31.81 -11.58 18.02
CA ARG A 358 31.60 -10.88 19.31
C ARG A 358 30.93 -11.78 20.36
N PHE A 359 30.05 -12.70 19.95
CA PHE A 359 29.52 -13.74 20.84
C PHE A 359 30.63 -14.66 21.39
N LYS A 360 31.56 -15.12 20.56
CA LYS A 360 32.72 -15.91 21.00
C LYS A 360 33.60 -15.09 21.96
N ASP A 361 33.83 -13.82 21.67
CA ASP A 361 34.63 -12.92 22.51
C ASP A 361 33.95 -12.68 23.89
N HIS A 362 32.63 -12.52 23.92
CA HIS A 362 31.79 -12.44 25.14
C HIS A 362 31.89 -13.71 25.98
N VAL A 363 31.70 -14.90 25.37
CA VAL A 363 31.78 -16.20 26.07
C VAL A 363 33.19 -16.46 26.62
N GLN A 364 34.24 -16.08 25.89
CA GLN A 364 35.63 -16.25 26.31
C GLN A 364 36.07 -15.24 27.39
N SER A 365 35.47 -14.05 27.40
CA SER A 365 35.78 -13.01 28.40
C SER A 365 35.04 -13.24 29.72
N ASN A 366 33.80 -13.74 29.68
CA ASN A 366 32.93 -13.86 30.85
C ASN A 366 32.89 -15.27 31.49
N ASN A 367 32.38 -15.37 32.71
CA ASN A 367 32.17 -16.65 33.39
C ASN A 367 30.77 -17.19 33.06
N PRO A 368 30.61 -18.46 32.65
CA PRO A 368 29.31 -19.08 32.35
C PRO A 368 28.23 -18.88 33.43
N LYS A 369 28.60 -18.80 34.71
CA LYS A 369 27.67 -18.52 35.82
C LYS A 369 26.95 -17.17 35.77
N HIS A 370 27.45 -16.21 34.99
CA HIS A 370 26.88 -14.86 34.93
C HIS A 370 26.11 -14.57 33.64
N PHE A 371 26.24 -15.44 32.63
CA PHE A 371 25.69 -15.21 31.29
C PHE A 371 24.75 -16.32 30.80
N LEU A 372 24.75 -17.49 31.43
CA LEU A 372 23.76 -18.55 31.24
C LEU A 372 22.63 -18.44 32.30
N SER A 373 21.47 -19.02 32.02
CA SER A 373 20.45 -19.26 33.05
C SER A 373 20.91 -20.33 34.04
N GLU A 374 20.35 -20.36 35.25
CA GLU A 374 20.67 -21.42 36.23
C GLU A 374 20.31 -22.81 35.68
N GLU A 375 19.20 -22.91 34.94
CA GLU A 375 18.75 -24.14 34.30
C GLU A 375 19.72 -24.63 33.22
N GLU A 376 20.15 -23.75 32.30
CA GLU A 376 21.11 -24.10 31.24
C GLU A 376 22.48 -24.42 31.83
N PHE A 377 22.93 -23.65 32.82
CA PHE A 377 24.19 -23.88 33.53
C PHE A 377 24.21 -25.28 34.20
N VAL A 378 23.14 -25.65 34.90
CA VAL A 378 23.01 -26.97 35.54
C VAL A 378 22.89 -28.09 34.49
N GLN A 379 22.13 -27.89 33.41
CA GLN A 379 22.01 -28.88 32.33
C GLN A 379 23.36 -29.15 31.66
N LEU A 380 24.11 -28.12 31.30
CA LEU A 380 25.45 -28.24 30.71
C LEU A 380 26.45 -28.89 31.68
N ARG A 381 26.42 -28.53 32.97
CA ARG A 381 27.24 -29.19 34.01
C ARG A 381 26.90 -30.68 34.12
N VAL A 382 25.62 -31.06 34.02
CA VAL A 382 25.17 -32.46 34.01
C VAL A 382 25.59 -33.18 32.72
N GLU A 383 25.49 -32.57 31.54
CA GLU A 383 25.96 -33.15 30.27
C GLU A 383 27.48 -33.39 30.29
N LEU A 384 28.26 -32.40 30.77
CA LEU A 384 29.71 -32.50 30.94
C LEU A 384 30.10 -33.58 31.97
N SER A 385 29.33 -33.75 33.05
CA SER A 385 29.56 -34.85 34.01
C SER A 385 29.34 -36.23 33.37
N LYS A 386 28.25 -36.39 32.59
CA LYS A 386 27.92 -37.66 31.91
C LYS A 386 28.97 -38.01 30.85
N SER A 387 29.35 -37.05 30.01
CA SER A 387 30.38 -37.23 28.98
C SER A 387 31.79 -37.44 29.55
N SER A 388 32.10 -36.84 30.72
CA SER A 388 33.34 -37.13 31.45
C SER A 388 33.34 -38.50 32.16
N LEU A 389 32.18 -39.13 32.38
CA LEU A 389 32.07 -40.47 32.97
C LEU A 389 32.12 -41.59 31.92
N THR A 390 31.65 -41.34 30.69
CA THR A 390 31.65 -42.34 29.60
C THR A 390 33.00 -43.02 29.27
N PRO A 391 34.20 -42.44 29.51
CA PRO A 391 35.47 -43.14 29.28
C PRO A 391 35.87 -44.17 30.34
N MET A 392 35.19 -44.22 31.51
CA MET A 392 35.69 -44.94 32.70
C MET A 392 34.69 -45.94 33.32
N VAL A 393 34.06 -46.78 32.50
CA VAL A 393 33.38 -47.99 33.00
C VAL A 393 34.34 -49.18 33.01
N SER A 394 35.26 -49.19 33.98
CA SER A 394 36.10 -50.35 34.32
C SER A 394 36.39 -50.40 35.81
N GLU A 395 35.45 -51.00 36.56
CA GLU A 395 35.56 -51.57 37.90
C GLU A 395 36.61 -50.97 38.87
N ALA A 396 36.18 -50.03 39.73
CA ALA A 396 36.88 -49.68 40.97
C ALA A 396 35.86 -49.33 42.07
N GLU A 397 35.95 -50.05 43.19
CA GLU A 397 34.99 -50.18 44.29
C GLU A 397 34.38 -48.87 44.85
N GLU A 398 33.07 -48.86 45.07
CA GLU A 398 32.37 -47.82 45.82
C GLU A 398 32.76 -47.84 47.30
N THR A 399 32.97 -46.66 47.89
CA THR A 399 32.92 -46.48 49.36
C THR A 399 32.01 -45.30 49.70
N PRO A 400 30.90 -45.52 50.43
CA PRO A 400 29.92 -44.46 50.67
C PRO A 400 30.39 -43.49 51.75
N ILE A 401 30.59 -42.23 51.38
CA ILE A 401 30.71 -41.10 52.29
C ILE A 401 29.35 -40.38 52.31
N PRO A 402 28.75 -40.09 53.48
CA PRO A 402 27.49 -39.34 53.53
C PRO A 402 27.75 -37.86 53.23
N GLN A 403 27.23 -37.38 52.10
CA GLN A 403 27.01 -35.95 51.85
C GLN A 403 25.60 -35.56 52.28
N GLU A 404 25.44 -34.32 52.74
CA GLU A 404 24.14 -33.74 53.07
C GLU A 404 23.36 -33.40 51.79
N ASP A 405 22.02 -33.38 51.87
CA ASP A 405 21.13 -33.22 50.73
C ASP A 405 21.24 -31.83 50.06
N LEU A 406 22.10 -31.73 49.04
CA LEU A 406 22.08 -30.67 48.03
C LEU A 406 21.88 -31.28 46.63
N PRO A 407 21.08 -30.63 45.75
CA PRO A 407 20.73 -31.21 44.46
C PRO A 407 21.97 -31.38 43.55
N PRO A 408 22.11 -32.52 42.83
CA PRO A 408 23.28 -32.79 41.99
C PRO A 408 23.56 -31.68 40.96
N GLY A 409 24.67 -30.97 41.14
CA GLY A 409 25.09 -29.88 40.27
C GLY A 409 25.34 -28.54 40.99
N THR A 410 24.86 -28.35 42.22
CA THR A 410 25.06 -27.07 42.97
C THR A 410 26.39 -26.98 43.71
N GLU A 411 27.10 -28.07 43.95
CA GLU A 411 28.43 -28.03 44.58
C GLU A 411 29.48 -27.44 43.62
N ASP A 412 30.24 -26.46 44.08
CA ASP A 412 31.43 -26.00 43.35
C ASP A 412 32.61 -26.92 43.62
N LEU A 413 33.13 -27.53 42.54
CA LEU A 413 34.28 -28.44 42.56
C LEU A 413 35.41 -27.85 43.42
N ALA A 414 35.78 -28.52 44.52
CA ALA A 414 36.70 -27.94 45.51
C ALA A 414 38.08 -27.55 44.95
N ASP A 415 38.55 -28.30 43.94
CA ASP A 415 39.82 -28.11 43.24
C ASP A 415 39.77 -26.93 42.24
N PRO A 416 40.59 -25.86 42.43
CA PRO A 416 40.64 -24.73 41.51
C PRO A 416 41.00 -25.10 40.08
N ALA A 417 41.85 -26.12 39.85
CA ALA A 417 42.24 -26.53 38.52
C ALA A 417 41.06 -27.17 37.77
N LYS A 418 40.26 -27.99 38.47
CA LYS A 418 39.05 -28.60 37.90
C LYS A 418 37.98 -27.56 37.57
N ARG A 419 37.80 -26.52 38.39
CA ARG A 419 36.90 -25.39 38.08
C ARG A 419 37.31 -24.67 36.81
N VAL A 420 38.61 -24.44 36.58
CA VAL A 420 39.09 -23.82 35.33
C VAL A 420 38.81 -24.70 34.12
N THR A 421 39.07 -26.02 34.19
CA THR A 421 38.75 -26.93 33.09
C THR A 421 37.24 -27.09 32.86
N GLU A 422 36.42 -27.05 33.91
CA GLU A 422 34.96 -27.06 33.79
C GLU A 422 34.46 -25.81 33.05
N ILE A 423 34.86 -24.62 33.51
CA ILE A 423 34.50 -23.34 32.88
C ILE A 423 34.88 -23.32 31.39
N GLU A 424 36.08 -23.79 31.05
CA GLU A 424 36.55 -23.78 29.66
C GLU A 424 35.83 -24.82 28.80
N ASN A 425 35.49 -25.99 29.34
CA ASN A 425 34.63 -26.97 28.67
C ASN A 425 33.20 -26.43 28.45
N MET A 426 32.63 -25.73 29.42
CA MET A 426 31.31 -25.09 29.29
C MET A 426 31.32 -24.02 28.19
N ARG A 427 32.35 -23.18 28.13
CA ARG A 427 32.54 -22.19 27.05
C ARG A 427 32.62 -22.84 25.68
N HIS A 428 33.41 -23.91 25.54
CA HIS A 428 33.49 -24.66 24.30
C HIS A 428 32.14 -25.26 23.90
N LYS A 429 31.38 -25.82 24.85
CA LYS A 429 30.06 -26.41 24.57
C LYS A 429 29.01 -25.36 24.17
N VAL A 430 29.00 -24.19 24.83
CA VAL A 430 28.14 -23.06 24.45
C VAL A 430 28.47 -22.58 23.03
N ILE A 431 29.75 -22.44 22.69
CA ILE A 431 30.17 -22.04 21.35
C ILE A 431 29.82 -23.12 20.31
N GLU A 432 29.96 -24.40 20.63
CA GLU A 432 29.56 -25.53 19.75
C GLU A 432 28.06 -25.47 19.40
N VAL A 433 27.19 -25.35 20.41
CA VAL A 433 25.73 -25.30 20.19
C VAL A 433 25.32 -24.10 19.33
N ARG A 434 25.86 -22.90 19.62
CA ARG A 434 25.54 -21.69 18.83
C ARG A 434 26.24 -21.68 17.45
N GLN A 435 27.30 -22.45 17.24
CA GLN A 435 27.93 -22.64 15.91
C GLN A 435 27.00 -23.36 14.94
N GLU A 436 26.14 -24.29 15.39
CA GLU A 436 25.15 -24.93 14.51
C GLU A 436 24.07 -23.95 14.05
N VAL A 437 23.55 -23.11 14.95
CA VAL A 437 22.60 -22.04 14.64
C VAL A 437 23.22 -21.04 13.65
N PHE A 438 24.46 -20.62 13.89
CA PHE A 438 25.21 -19.77 12.97
C PHE A 438 25.37 -20.38 11.58
N ASN A 439 25.74 -21.67 11.49
CA ASN A 439 25.91 -22.36 10.21
C ASN A 439 24.60 -22.43 9.40
N HIS A 440 23.46 -22.59 10.09
CA HIS A 440 22.14 -22.54 9.45
C HIS A 440 21.82 -21.14 8.94
N ASN A 441 22.03 -20.11 9.78
CA ASN A 441 21.80 -18.72 9.41
C ASN A 441 22.71 -18.27 8.24
N GLU A 442 23.99 -18.68 8.21
CA GLU A 442 24.90 -18.44 7.09
C GLU A 442 24.35 -18.96 5.75
N HIS A 443 23.71 -20.13 5.76
CA HIS A 443 23.04 -20.67 4.57
C HIS A 443 21.82 -19.83 4.15
N GLU A 444 21.01 -19.37 5.12
CA GLU A 444 19.87 -18.49 4.86
C GLU A 444 20.26 -17.07 4.41
N VAL A 445 21.39 -16.55 4.88
CA VAL A 445 22.04 -15.32 4.37
C VAL A 445 22.52 -15.54 2.94
N SER A 446 23.23 -16.65 2.68
CA SER A 446 23.81 -16.96 1.37
C SER A 446 22.76 -17.02 0.26
N LYS A 447 21.58 -17.60 0.52
CA LYS A 447 20.42 -17.61 -0.39
C LYS A 447 19.93 -16.20 -0.81
N ARG A 448 20.15 -15.20 0.03
CA ARG A 448 19.52 -13.86 -0.06
C ARG A 448 20.49 -12.74 -0.37
N TRP A 449 21.79 -13.00 -0.20
CA TRP A 449 22.86 -12.02 -0.35
C TRP A 449 22.77 -11.23 -1.67
N THR A 450 22.57 -11.92 -2.79
CA THR A 450 22.48 -11.30 -4.13
C THR A 450 21.31 -10.32 -4.25
N PHE A 451 20.16 -10.64 -3.65
CA PHE A 451 18.99 -9.76 -3.64
C PHE A 451 19.20 -8.55 -2.73
N GLU A 452 19.75 -8.75 -1.53
CA GLU A 452 20.03 -7.67 -0.57
C GLU A 452 21.16 -6.74 -1.06
N GLU A 453 22.16 -7.25 -1.77
CA GLU A 453 23.20 -6.47 -2.45
C GLU A 453 22.62 -5.67 -3.64
N GLY A 454 21.64 -6.24 -4.35
CA GLY A 454 20.89 -5.55 -5.42
C GLY A 454 20.09 -4.32 -4.96
N ILE A 455 19.74 -4.23 -3.66
CA ILE A 455 19.01 -3.10 -3.08
C ILE A 455 19.98 -1.93 -2.82
N LYS A 456 20.21 -1.09 -3.83
CA LYS A 456 21.04 0.12 -3.71
C LYS A 456 20.39 1.23 -2.87
N ARG A 457 19.06 1.28 -2.80
CA ARG A 457 18.30 2.29 -2.04
C ARG A 457 17.17 1.65 -1.22
N PRO A 458 17.40 1.29 0.06
CA PRO A 458 16.38 0.69 0.92
C PRO A 458 15.36 1.70 1.48
N TYR A 459 15.66 3.01 1.42
CA TYR A 459 14.82 4.08 1.93
C TYR A 459 13.95 4.75 0.85
N PHE A 460 12.84 5.36 1.28
CA PHE A 460 11.95 6.13 0.42
C PHE A 460 12.62 7.38 -0.17
N HIS A 461 12.47 7.60 -1.47
CA HIS A 461 12.74 8.89 -2.11
C HIS A 461 11.92 9.02 -3.40
N VAL A 462 11.30 10.18 -3.61
CA VAL A 462 10.45 10.52 -4.77
C VAL A 462 11.14 10.35 -6.14
N LYS A 463 12.48 10.35 -6.22
CA LYS A 463 13.20 9.98 -7.46
C LYS A 463 12.91 8.52 -7.81
N ALA A 464 12.48 8.26 -9.04
CA ALA A 464 12.24 6.92 -9.56
C ALA A 464 13.45 5.98 -9.38
N LEU A 465 13.19 4.73 -9.01
CA LEU A 465 14.16 3.64 -9.00
C LEU A 465 14.47 3.17 -10.42
N GLU A 466 15.66 2.60 -10.59
CA GLU A 466 16.07 1.91 -11.82
C GLU A 466 15.20 0.64 -12.02
N LYS A 467 14.84 0.31 -13.27
CA LYS A 467 14.07 -0.92 -13.56
C LYS A 467 14.76 -2.19 -13.06
N THR A 468 16.08 -2.21 -13.03
CA THR A 468 16.90 -3.29 -12.41
C THR A 468 16.59 -3.49 -10.93
N GLN A 469 16.42 -2.41 -10.16
CA GLN A 469 16.09 -2.49 -8.73
C GLN A 469 14.62 -2.90 -8.52
N LEU A 470 13.70 -2.47 -9.39
CA LEU A 470 12.30 -2.91 -9.35
C LEU A 470 12.17 -4.41 -9.68
N ASN A 471 12.93 -4.90 -10.66
CA ASN A 471 13.06 -6.32 -10.97
C ASN A 471 13.60 -7.10 -9.75
N ASN A 472 14.72 -6.66 -9.17
CA ASN A 472 15.34 -7.28 -7.99
C ASN A 472 14.36 -7.39 -6.81
N TRP A 473 13.63 -6.31 -6.49
CA TRP A 473 12.57 -6.34 -5.47
C TRP A 473 11.45 -7.34 -5.80
N LYS A 474 11.00 -7.38 -7.06
CA LYS A 474 9.96 -8.31 -7.48
C LYS A 474 10.41 -9.77 -7.35
N GLU A 475 11.61 -10.07 -7.84
CA GLU A 475 12.23 -11.40 -7.86
C GLU A 475 12.55 -11.90 -6.44
N TYR A 476 13.02 -11.02 -5.54
CA TYR A 476 13.22 -11.35 -4.13
C TYR A 476 11.89 -11.61 -3.39
N LEU A 477 10.85 -10.82 -3.69
CA LEU A 477 9.49 -11.09 -3.17
C LEU A 477 8.93 -12.41 -3.70
N ASP A 478 9.13 -12.74 -4.98
CA ASP A 478 8.73 -14.05 -5.54
C ASP A 478 9.50 -15.20 -4.85
N PHE A 479 10.80 -15.03 -4.57
CA PHE A 479 11.62 -16.00 -3.84
C PHE A 479 11.12 -16.27 -2.40
N GLU A 480 10.88 -15.23 -1.58
CA GLU A 480 10.39 -15.43 -0.20
C GLU A 480 8.94 -15.95 -0.19
N ILE A 481 8.10 -15.61 -1.17
CA ILE A 481 6.72 -16.16 -1.27
C ILE A 481 6.74 -17.68 -1.50
N GLU A 482 7.76 -18.20 -2.20
CA GLU A 482 7.91 -19.65 -2.48
C GLU A 482 8.70 -20.40 -1.39
N ASN A 483 9.66 -19.74 -0.72
CA ASN A 483 10.67 -20.40 0.14
C ASN A 483 10.74 -19.89 1.59
N GLY A 484 10.13 -18.74 1.90
CA GLY A 484 10.20 -18.07 3.20
C GLY A 484 9.03 -18.41 4.13
N THR A 485 9.13 -17.98 5.39
CA THR A 485 7.98 -18.03 6.30
C THR A 485 7.02 -16.87 6.01
N PRO A 486 5.72 -17.00 6.32
CA PRO A 486 4.75 -15.96 5.96
C PRO A 486 5.01 -14.60 6.65
N GLU A 487 5.47 -14.62 7.90
CA GLU A 487 5.91 -13.45 8.66
C GLU A 487 7.05 -12.73 7.92
N ARG A 488 8.03 -13.50 7.42
CA ARG A 488 9.17 -12.98 6.67
C ARG A 488 8.76 -12.38 5.32
N VAL A 489 7.73 -12.93 4.66
CA VAL A 489 7.14 -12.36 3.45
C VAL A 489 6.48 -11.01 3.75
N VAL A 490 5.71 -10.90 4.85
CA VAL A 490 5.09 -9.64 5.30
C VAL A 490 6.16 -8.59 5.62
N VAL A 491 7.22 -8.96 6.36
CA VAL A 491 8.40 -8.11 6.62
C VAL A 491 8.99 -7.60 5.30
N LEU A 492 9.24 -8.48 4.32
CA LEU A 492 9.85 -8.06 3.06
C LEU A 492 8.92 -7.17 2.22
N PHE A 493 7.60 -7.39 2.26
CA PHE A 493 6.65 -6.50 1.59
C PHE A 493 6.66 -5.09 2.19
N GLU A 494 6.62 -4.93 3.52
CA GLU A 494 6.69 -3.59 4.14
C GLU A 494 8.05 -2.91 3.86
N ARG A 495 9.18 -3.65 3.92
CA ARG A 495 10.51 -3.14 3.50
C ARG A 495 10.50 -2.67 2.05
N CYS A 496 9.95 -3.48 1.15
CA CYS A 496 9.83 -3.14 -0.27
C CYS A 496 8.99 -1.89 -0.48
N LEU A 497 7.84 -1.78 0.21
CA LEU A 497 6.94 -0.65 0.07
C LEU A 497 7.53 0.64 0.62
N ILE A 498 8.45 0.62 1.59
CA ILE A 498 9.23 1.82 1.96
C ILE A 498 10.03 2.35 0.76
N ALA A 499 10.83 1.51 0.10
CA ALA A 499 11.61 1.92 -1.08
C ALA A 499 10.74 2.23 -2.32
N CYS A 500 9.63 1.51 -2.47
CA CYS A 500 8.79 1.43 -3.69
C CYS A 500 7.38 2.03 -3.54
N ALA A 501 7.11 2.88 -2.54
CA ALA A 501 5.75 3.38 -2.25
C ALA A 501 5.00 4.03 -3.44
N LEU A 502 5.70 4.55 -4.45
CA LEU A 502 5.11 5.19 -5.64
C LEU A 502 4.75 4.22 -6.78
N TYR A 503 4.98 2.91 -6.60
CA TYR A 503 4.83 1.86 -7.61
C TYR A 503 3.61 0.98 -7.30
N GLU A 504 2.53 1.16 -8.05
CA GLU A 504 1.23 0.50 -7.80
C GLU A 504 1.30 -1.03 -7.89
N GLU A 505 2.23 -1.57 -8.68
CA GLU A 505 2.41 -3.01 -8.87
C GLU A 505 2.81 -3.76 -7.58
N PHE A 506 3.54 -3.13 -6.65
CA PHE A 506 3.96 -3.77 -5.39
C PHE A 506 2.82 -3.80 -4.37
N TRP A 507 2.07 -2.70 -4.23
CA TRP A 507 0.85 -2.66 -3.40
C TRP A 507 -0.18 -3.69 -3.87
N ILE A 508 -0.38 -3.80 -5.19
CA ILE A 508 -1.29 -4.79 -5.79
C ILE A 508 -0.78 -6.23 -5.60
N LYS A 509 0.55 -6.47 -5.64
CA LYS A 509 1.14 -7.79 -5.35
C LYS A 509 0.97 -8.17 -3.86
N TYR A 510 1.14 -7.22 -2.95
CA TYR A 510 0.98 -7.44 -1.51
C TYR A 510 -0.48 -7.68 -1.11
N ALA A 511 -1.42 -6.89 -1.63
CA ALA A 511 -2.85 -7.13 -1.44
C ALA A 511 -3.24 -8.56 -1.89
N LYS A 512 -2.79 -8.98 -3.08
CA LYS A 512 -3.03 -10.34 -3.59
C LYS A 512 -2.38 -11.45 -2.77
N TYR A 513 -1.26 -11.17 -2.09
CA TYR A 513 -0.68 -12.13 -1.15
C TYR A 513 -1.60 -12.27 0.08
N LEU A 514 -2.06 -11.16 0.66
CA LEU A 514 -2.94 -11.15 1.83
C LEU A 514 -4.37 -11.61 1.57
N GLU A 515 -4.85 -11.64 0.31
CA GLU A 515 -6.17 -12.18 -0.08
C GLU A 515 -6.42 -13.62 0.43
N GLY A 516 -5.36 -14.42 0.62
CA GLY A 516 -5.43 -15.78 1.16
C GLY A 516 -5.35 -15.89 2.69
N TYR A 517 -5.17 -14.78 3.42
CA TYR A 517 -4.87 -14.80 4.86
C TYR A 517 -5.72 -13.83 5.69
N SER A 518 -5.91 -12.57 5.27
CA SER A 518 -6.64 -11.58 6.07
C SER A 518 -7.30 -10.50 5.21
N THR A 519 -8.63 -10.46 5.22
CA THR A 519 -9.44 -9.42 4.55
C THR A 519 -9.14 -8.02 5.07
N ASP A 520 -8.92 -7.89 6.38
CA ASP A 520 -8.66 -6.59 7.00
C ASP A 520 -7.20 -6.14 6.75
N GLY A 521 -6.27 -7.09 6.61
CA GLY A 521 -4.94 -6.84 6.05
C GLY A 521 -5.01 -6.28 4.62
N VAL A 522 -5.78 -6.90 3.72
CA VAL A 522 -6.00 -6.40 2.36
C VAL A 522 -6.60 -4.98 2.36
N ARG A 523 -7.62 -4.73 3.20
CA ARG A 523 -8.21 -3.40 3.37
C ARG A 523 -7.19 -2.37 3.85
N HIS A 524 -6.38 -2.72 4.85
CA HIS A 524 -5.33 -1.84 5.36
C HIS A 524 -4.33 -1.48 4.26
N VAL A 525 -3.84 -2.48 3.50
CA VAL A 525 -2.89 -2.28 2.39
C VAL A 525 -3.47 -1.38 1.31
N TYR A 526 -4.73 -1.59 0.89
CA TYR A 526 -5.37 -0.72 -0.09
C TYR A 526 -5.60 0.71 0.42
N LYS A 527 -6.05 0.86 1.67
CA LYS A 527 -6.27 2.18 2.30
C LYS A 527 -4.95 2.95 2.43
N LYS A 528 -3.89 2.29 2.89
CA LYS A 528 -2.51 2.82 2.98
C LYS A 528 -1.97 3.23 1.61
N ALA A 529 -2.12 2.38 0.59
CA ALA A 529 -1.75 2.69 -0.78
C ALA A 529 -2.49 3.92 -1.34
N CYS A 530 -3.83 3.91 -1.26
CA CYS A 530 -4.68 4.88 -1.92
C CYS A 530 -4.71 6.24 -1.21
N THR A 531 -4.93 6.27 0.11
CA THR A 531 -5.10 7.54 0.84
C THR A 531 -3.80 8.31 1.01
N ILE A 532 -2.68 7.61 1.26
CA ILE A 532 -1.37 8.24 1.54
C ILE A 532 -0.55 8.43 0.27
N HIS A 533 -0.16 7.34 -0.39
CA HIS A 533 0.93 7.38 -1.38
C HIS A 533 0.47 7.57 -2.83
N LEU A 534 -0.67 6.98 -3.21
CA LEU A 534 -1.10 6.82 -4.60
C LEU A 534 -2.44 7.51 -4.94
N ALA A 535 -2.85 8.54 -4.19
CA ALA A 535 -4.18 9.19 -4.26
C ALA A 535 -4.68 9.65 -5.66
N LYS A 536 -3.82 9.72 -6.68
CA LYS A 536 -4.18 10.03 -8.07
C LYS A 536 -4.01 8.86 -9.06
N LYS A 537 -3.71 7.64 -8.59
CA LYS A 537 -3.58 6.42 -9.41
C LYS A 537 -4.92 5.68 -9.50
N PRO A 538 -5.62 5.65 -10.66
CA PRO A 538 -6.94 5.05 -10.73
C PRO A 538 -6.91 3.53 -10.58
N SER A 539 -5.85 2.85 -11.05
CA SER A 539 -5.74 1.38 -11.04
C SER A 539 -5.97 0.78 -9.65
N THR A 540 -5.25 1.29 -8.65
CA THR A 540 -5.31 0.79 -7.27
C THR A 540 -6.67 1.06 -6.62
N HIS A 541 -7.24 2.25 -6.82
CA HIS A 541 -8.56 2.60 -6.30
C HIS A 541 -9.70 1.78 -6.93
N LEU A 542 -9.62 1.47 -8.23
CA LEU A 542 -10.60 0.62 -8.92
C LEU A 542 -10.50 -0.87 -8.53
N LEU A 543 -9.35 -1.29 -7.97
CA LEU A 543 -9.19 -2.60 -7.34
C LEU A 543 -9.70 -2.57 -5.89
N TRP A 544 -9.36 -1.56 -5.10
CA TRP A 544 -9.87 -1.40 -3.73
C TRP A 544 -11.40 -1.34 -3.69
N ALA A 545 -12.03 -0.51 -4.50
CA ALA A 545 -13.50 -0.44 -4.59
C ALA A 545 -14.14 -1.76 -5.08
N ALA A 546 -13.43 -2.56 -5.87
CA ALA A 546 -13.89 -3.88 -6.28
C ALA A 546 -13.74 -4.93 -5.16
N PHE A 547 -12.67 -4.83 -4.37
CA PHE A 547 -12.46 -5.63 -3.17
C PHE A 547 -13.55 -5.35 -2.14
N GLU A 548 -13.84 -4.09 -1.79
CA GLU A 548 -14.91 -3.76 -0.84
C GLU A 548 -16.29 -4.20 -1.36
N GLU A 549 -16.57 -4.01 -2.66
CA GLU A 549 -17.78 -4.57 -3.29
C GLU A 549 -17.87 -6.10 -3.15
N GLN A 550 -16.75 -6.82 -3.29
CA GLN A 550 -16.67 -8.27 -3.11
C GLN A 550 -16.84 -8.71 -1.64
N GLN A 551 -16.41 -7.89 -0.67
CA GLN A 551 -16.67 -8.12 0.76
C GLN A 551 -18.09 -7.70 1.20
N GLY A 552 -18.89 -7.09 0.30
CA GLY A 552 -20.23 -6.58 0.61
C GLY A 552 -20.27 -5.14 1.17
N ASN A 553 -19.12 -4.48 1.32
CA ASN A 553 -18.97 -3.09 1.76
C ASN A 553 -19.28 -2.10 0.62
N VAL A 554 -20.53 -2.14 0.12
CA VAL A 554 -20.95 -1.38 -1.08
C VAL A 554 -20.80 0.13 -0.88
N ASP A 555 -21.07 0.67 0.31
CA ASP A 555 -21.00 2.11 0.57
C ASP A 555 -19.56 2.64 0.64
N GLU A 556 -18.62 1.89 1.21
CA GLU A 556 -17.19 2.20 1.12
C GLU A 556 -16.76 2.18 -0.37
N ALA A 557 -17.21 1.20 -1.16
CA ALA A 557 -16.96 1.16 -2.60
C ALA A 557 -17.55 2.37 -3.37
N ARG A 558 -18.69 2.93 -2.91
CA ARG A 558 -19.25 4.19 -3.46
C ARG A 558 -18.33 5.37 -3.17
N ASP A 559 -17.94 5.55 -1.91
CA ASP A 559 -17.16 6.71 -1.47
C ASP A 559 -15.71 6.66 -1.97
N ILE A 560 -15.07 5.49 -2.10
CA ILE A 560 -13.77 5.34 -2.78
C ILE A 560 -13.86 5.88 -4.22
N LEU A 561 -14.89 5.47 -4.99
CA LEU A 561 -15.02 5.87 -6.40
C LEU A 561 -15.42 7.34 -6.56
N LYS A 562 -16.23 7.88 -5.65
CA LYS A 562 -16.63 9.29 -5.58
C LYS A 562 -15.45 10.19 -5.21
N SER A 563 -14.63 9.75 -4.25
CA SER A 563 -13.36 10.41 -3.88
C SER A 563 -12.36 10.41 -5.04
N LEU A 564 -12.19 9.27 -5.72
CA LEU A 564 -11.34 9.16 -6.91
C LEU A 564 -11.82 10.06 -8.07
N GLU A 565 -13.13 10.20 -8.28
CA GLU A 565 -13.64 11.09 -9.32
C GLU A 565 -13.44 12.57 -8.98
N ALA A 566 -13.50 12.94 -7.69
CA ALA A 566 -13.16 14.28 -7.23
C ALA A 566 -11.65 14.58 -7.34
N SER A 567 -10.78 13.59 -7.07
CA SER A 567 -9.32 13.76 -7.14
C SER A 567 -8.75 13.69 -8.56
N VAL A 568 -9.40 12.96 -9.48
CA VAL A 568 -8.99 12.83 -10.89
C VAL A 568 -10.19 12.99 -11.85
N PRO A 569 -10.76 14.20 -11.96
CA PRO A 569 -12.00 14.45 -12.72
C PRO A 569 -11.85 14.29 -14.23
N GLY A 570 -12.89 13.74 -14.87
CA GLY A 570 -12.95 13.49 -16.32
C GLY A 570 -12.50 12.08 -16.74
N LEU A 571 -12.13 11.21 -15.80
CA LEU A 571 -11.85 9.80 -16.09
C LEU A 571 -13.15 9.00 -16.28
N ALA A 572 -13.57 8.85 -17.54
CA ALA A 572 -14.76 8.06 -17.92
C ALA A 572 -14.78 6.64 -17.33
N MET A 573 -13.62 6.01 -17.13
CA MET A 573 -13.51 4.69 -16.47
C MET A 573 -14.00 4.67 -15.01
N VAL A 574 -13.87 5.79 -14.29
CA VAL A 574 -14.32 5.93 -12.89
C VAL A 574 -15.83 6.13 -12.86
N ARG A 575 -16.34 7.10 -13.63
CA ARG A 575 -17.79 7.35 -13.80
C ARG A 575 -18.54 6.10 -14.23
N LEU A 576 -18.00 5.35 -15.21
CA LEU A 576 -18.60 4.09 -15.65
C LEU A 576 -18.47 2.95 -14.63
N ARG A 577 -17.47 2.96 -13.73
CA ARG A 577 -17.44 2.01 -12.59
C ARG A 577 -18.53 2.35 -11.57
N ARG A 578 -18.72 3.63 -11.20
CA ARG A 578 -19.82 4.07 -10.31
C ARG A 578 -21.19 3.64 -10.85
N VAL A 579 -21.46 3.94 -12.13
CA VAL A 579 -22.68 3.50 -12.83
C VAL A 579 -22.84 1.97 -12.87
N SER A 580 -21.73 1.22 -12.92
CA SER A 580 -21.77 -0.26 -12.90
C SER A 580 -22.03 -0.83 -11.50
N LEU A 581 -21.52 -0.17 -10.45
CA LEU A 581 -21.77 -0.49 -9.03
C LEU A 581 -23.27 -0.35 -8.74
N GLU A 582 -23.84 0.84 -8.94
CA GLU A 582 -25.26 1.09 -8.67
C GLU A 582 -26.18 0.16 -9.46
N ARG A 583 -25.84 -0.13 -10.72
CA ARG A 583 -26.61 -1.08 -11.55
C ARG A 583 -26.60 -2.51 -11.00
N ARG A 584 -25.49 -2.99 -10.41
CA ARG A 584 -25.43 -4.33 -9.80
C ARG A 584 -26.25 -4.42 -8.51
N HIS A 585 -26.29 -3.33 -7.74
CA HIS A 585 -27.06 -3.24 -6.49
C HIS A 585 -28.50 -2.73 -6.67
N GLY A 586 -29.00 -2.68 -7.92
CA GLY A 586 -30.41 -2.36 -8.23
C GLY A 586 -30.76 -0.86 -8.28
N ASN A 587 -29.83 0.03 -7.96
CA ASN A 587 -30.01 1.49 -7.93
C ASN A 587 -30.02 2.09 -9.36
N MET A 588 -31.04 1.70 -10.15
CA MET A 588 -31.18 2.08 -11.56
C MET A 588 -31.42 3.57 -11.78
N GLU A 589 -31.93 4.29 -10.77
CA GLU A 589 -32.18 5.74 -10.81
C GLU A 589 -30.87 6.51 -10.64
N GLU A 590 -30.04 6.18 -9.64
CA GLU A 590 -28.71 6.76 -9.47
C GLU A 590 -27.80 6.41 -10.66
N ALA A 591 -27.86 5.17 -11.17
CA ALA A 591 -27.16 4.78 -12.39
C ALA A 591 -27.62 5.55 -13.65
N GLU A 592 -28.83 6.13 -13.66
CA GLU A 592 -29.32 7.05 -14.69
C GLU A 592 -28.86 8.49 -14.40
N ALA A 593 -28.97 8.96 -13.16
CA ALA A 593 -28.55 10.30 -12.72
C ALA A 593 -27.05 10.55 -12.96
N LEU A 594 -26.18 9.61 -12.58
CA LEU A 594 -24.74 9.70 -12.81
C LEU A 594 -24.35 9.82 -14.28
N LEU A 595 -25.12 9.23 -15.19
CA LEU A 595 -24.90 9.37 -16.64
C LEU A 595 -25.44 10.70 -17.18
N ARG A 596 -26.55 11.21 -16.64
CA ARG A 596 -27.09 12.53 -16.99
C ARG A 596 -26.16 13.66 -16.55
N GLU A 597 -25.70 13.62 -15.30
CA GLU A 597 -24.69 14.53 -14.76
C GLU A 597 -23.44 14.54 -15.65
N ALA A 598 -22.93 13.37 -16.04
CA ALA A 598 -21.75 13.25 -16.90
C ALA A 598 -22.00 13.73 -18.36
N MET A 599 -23.23 13.69 -18.86
CA MET A 599 -23.61 14.31 -20.15
C MET A 599 -23.65 15.84 -20.06
N GLU A 600 -24.03 16.39 -18.89
CA GLU A 600 -24.16 17.83 -18.63
C GLU A 600 -22.83 18.49 -18.25
N SER A 601 -21.96 17.78 -17.53
CA SER A 601 -20.60 18.22 -17.17
C SER A 601 -19.56 17.99 -18.27
N ALA A 602 -19.94 17.43 -19.41
CA ALA A 602 -19.05 17.08 -20.51
C ALA A 602 -18.38 18.33 -21.12
N LYS A 603 -17.06 18.29 -21.29
CA LYS A 603 -16.26 19.43 -21.78
C LYS A 603 -16.33 19.61 -23.30
N ASN A 604 -16.85 18.61 -24.02
CA ASN A 604 -16.93 18.58 -25.47
C ASN A 604 -18.12 17.73 -25.95
N PRO A 605 -18.69 17.98 -27.15
CA PRO A 605 -19.84 17.23 -27.65
C PRO A 605 -19.59 15.72 -27.72
N THR A 606 -18.40 15.30 -28.17
CA THR A 606 -18.00 13.90 -28.30
C THR A 606 -18.07 13.11 -26.98
N GLU A 607 -17.75 13.76 -25.86
CA GLU A 607 -17.85 13.21 -24.50
C GLU A 607 -19.31 13.10 -24.05
N SER A 608 -20.14 14.14 -24.29
CA SER A 608 -21.58 14.08 -24.01
C SER A 608 -22.26 12.97 -24.83
N SER A 609 -21.92 12.87 -26.12
CA SER A 609 -22.33 11.80 -27.04
C SER A 609 -21.90 10.40 -26.56
N PHE A 610 -20.72 10.27 -25.94
CA PHE A 610 -20.26 9.01 -25.36
C PHE A 610 -21.15 8.58 -24.18
N TYR A 611 -21.43 9.47 -23.22
CA TYR A 611 -22.29 9.16 -22.08
C TYR A 611 -23.76 8.93 -22.51
N ALA A 612 -24.25 9.68 -23.50
CA ALA A 612 -25.59 9.47 -24.10
C ALA A 612 -25.75 8.06 -24.69
N VAL A 613 -24.75 7.55 -25.41
CA VAL A 613 -24.73 6.15 -25.88
C VAL A 613 -24.80 5.15 -24.72
N LYS A 614 -24.13 5.42 -23.60
CA LYS A 614 -24.14 4.53 -22.42
C LYS A 614 -25.50 4.55 -21.72
N LEU A 615 -26.13 5.72 -21.61
CA LEU A 615 -27.48 5.87 -21.04
C LEU A 615 -28.54 5.21 -21.92
N ALA A 616 -28.49 5.43 -23.24
CA ALA A 616 -29.38 4.77 -24.18
C ALA A 616 -29.25 3.24 -24.16
N ARG A 617 -28.03 2.69 -24.04
CA ARG A 617 -27.83 1.24 -23.87
C ARG A 617 -28.32 0.72 -22.52
N GLN A 618 -28.24 1.50 -21.43
CA GLN A 618 -28.86 1.16 -20.15
C GLN A 618 -30.38 1.08 -20.27
N HIS A 619 -31.02 2.10 -20.85
CA HIS A 619 -32.46 2.09 -21.12
C HIS A 619 -32.88 0.90 -22.00
N MET A 620 -32.17 0.66 -23.11
CA MET A 620 -32.51 -0.39 -24.07
C MET A 620 -32.31 -1.81 -23.52
N LYS A 621 -31.09 -2.15 -23.04
CA LYS A 621 -30.74 -3.54 -22.71
C LYS A 621 -31.03 -3.92 -21.25
N VAL A 622 -31.01 -2.96 -20.32
CA VAL A 622 -31.24 -3.21 -18.88
C VAL A 622 -32.70 -2.90 -18.52
N GLN A 623 -33.15 -1.65 -18.68
CA GLN A 623 -34.51 -1.21 -18.32
C GLN A 623 -35.59 -1.59 -19.36
N ARG A 624 -35.21 -2.17 -20.51
CA ARG A 624 -36.09 -2.55 -21.64
C ARG A 624 -36.97 -1.41 -22.20
N SER A 625 -36.58 -0.17 -21.97
CA SER A 625 -37.33 1.02 -22.38
C SER A 625 -36.76 1.61 -23.67
N LEU A 626 -37.24 1.09 -24.81
CA LEU A 626 -36.85 1.58 -26.14
C LEU A 626 -37.22 3.05 -26.35
N SER A 627 -38.35 3.53 -25.81
CA SER A 627 -38.80 4.92 -25.91
C SER A 627 -37.88 5.90 -25.16
N LYS A 628 -37.45 5.58 -23.92
CA LYS A 628 -36.42 6.36 -23.22
C LYS A 628 -35.10 6.37 -23.99
N ALA A 629 -34.66 5.21 -24.48
CA ALA A 629 -33.41 5.06 -25.23
C ALA A 629 -33.41 5.88 -26.53
N ARG A 630 -34.49 5.83 -27.32
CA ARG A 630 -34.69 6.60 -28.55
C ARG A 630 -34.67 8.10 -28.26
N LYS A 631 -35.38 8.54 -27.20
CA LYS A 631 -35.40 9.94 -26.77
C LYS A 631 -33.98 10.47 -26.46
N VAL A 632 -33.21 9.75 -25.62
CA VAL A 632 -31.83 10.14 -25.26
C VAL A 632 -30.91 10.24 -26.48
N LEU A 633 -31.06 9.33 -27.45
CA LEU A 633 -30.25 9.38 -28.69
C LEU A 633 -30.63 10.54 -29.60
N LEU A 634 -31.92 10.88 -29.72
CA LEU A 634 -32.36 12.03 -30.50
C LEU A 634 -31.93 13.37 -29.85
N GLU A 635 -32.09 13.51 -28.53
CA GLU A 635 -31.62 14.67 -27.76
C GLU A 635 -30.08 14.85 -27.84
N ALA A 636 -29.33 13.76 -28.01
CA ALA A 636 -27.89 13.80 -28.24
C ALA A 636 -27.55 14.17 -29.70
N ILE A 637 -28.28 13.64 -30.69
CA ILE A 637 -28.09 13.95 -32.12
C ILE A 637 -28.37 15.44 -32.40
N GLU A 638 -29.36 16.04 -31.74
CA GLU A 638 -29.63 17.49 -31.85
C GLU A 638 -28.42 18.34 -31.40
N LYS A 639 -27.67 17.88 -30.39
CA LYS A 639 -26.46 18.54 -29.86
C LYS A 639 -25.19 18.22 -30.65
N ASP A 640 -25.07 17.01 -31.17
CA ASP A 640 -23.92 16.51 -31.94
C ASP A 640 -24.40 15.75 -33.19
N GLN A 641 -24.71 16.52 -34.23
CA GLN A 641 -25.13 15.98 -35.52
C GLN A 641 -23.98 15.31 -36.28
N THR A 642 -22.74 15.36 -35.78
CA THR A 642 -21.53 14.87 -36.45
C THR A 642 -21.06 13.50 -35.97
N SER A 643 -21.53 13.02 -34.82
CA SER A 643 -21.16 11.72 -34.27
C SER A 643 -21.90 10.58 -34.96
N SER A 644 -21.22 9.94 -35.93
CA SER A 644 -21.67 8.68 -36.56
C SER A 644 -22.03 7.60 -35.55
N ARG A 645 -21.36 7.60 -34.39
CA ARG A 645 -21.62 6.67 -33.28
C ARG A 645 -23.02 6.86 -32.68
N LEU A 646 -23.61 8.06 -32.64
CA LEU A 646 -24.99 8.24 -32.19
C LEU A 646 -25.98 7.58 -33.14
N TYR A 647 -25.89 7.89 -34.45
CA TYR A 647 -26.75 7.30 -35.48
C TYR A 647 -26.63 5.76 -35.55
N LEU A 648 -25.43 5.20 -35.35
CA LEU A 648 -25.24 3.74 -35.27
C LEU A 648 -25.95 3.11 -34.07
N ASN A 649 -25.99 3.79 -32.92
CA ASN A 649 -26.68 3.29 -31.72
C ASN A 649 -28.21 3.45 -31.82
N LEU A 650 -28.68 4.47 -32.55
CA LEU A 650 -30.10 4.64 -32.88
C LEU A 650 -30.55 3.55 -33.87
N LEU A 651 -29.73 3.26 -34.89
CA LEU A 651 -29.97 2.16 -35.82
C LEU A 651 -29.98 0.79 -35.10
N GLU A 652 -29.04 0.52 -34.19
CA GLU A 652 -29.06 -0.71 -33.36
C GLU A 652 -30.35 -0.83 -32.52
N LEU A 653 -30.91 0.30 -32.07
CA LEU A 653 -32.15 0.32 -31.31
C LEU A 653 -33.34 -0.09 -32.19
N GLU A 654 -33.51 0.52 -33.37
CA GLU A 654 -34.63 0.18 -34.26
C GLU A 654 -34.52 -1.25 -34.83
N TYR A 655 -33.30 -1.71 -35.14
CA TYR A 655 -33.02 -3.11 -35.52
C TYR A 655 -33.21 -4.13 -34.37
N SER A 656 -33.37 -3.68 -33.12
CA SER A 656 -33.59 -4.60 -31.97
C SER A 656 -35.06 -5.01 -31.78
N GLY A 657 -35.97 -4.44 -32.57
CA GLY A 657 -37.37 -4.90 -32.70
C GLY A 657 -37.58 -5.78 -33.93
N ASP A 658 -38.84 -5.89 -34.37
CA ASP A 658 -39.17 -6.50 -35.66
C ASP A 658 -38.81 -5.53 -36.80
N VAL A 659 -37.83 -5.89 -37.62
CA VAL A 659 -37.34 -5.06 -38.73
C VAL A 659 -38.39 -4.74 -39.79
N THR A 660 -39.44 -5.57 -39.92
CA THR A 660 -40.55 -5.34 -40.87
C THR A 660 -41.58 -4.35 -40.33
N GLN A 661 -41.81 -4.36 -39.00
CA GLN A 661 -42.67 -3.38 -38.34
C GLN A 661 -41.96 -2.02 -38.17
N ASN A 662 -40.63 -2.05 -37.96
CA ASN A 662 -39.79 -0.88 -37.79
C ASN A 662 -39.22 -0.33 -39.11
N GLU A 663 -39.57 -0.86 -40.29
CA GLU A 663 -39.00 -0.47 -41.60
C GLU A 663 -38.99 1.06 -41.79
N ALA A 664 -40.11 1.73 -41.46
CA ALA A 664 -40.24 3.18 -41.58
C ALA A 664 -39.32 3.97 -40.62
N GLU A 665 -39.11 3.50 -39.39
CA GLU A 665 -38.23 4.14 -38.40
C GLU A 665 -36.75 3.88 -38.73
N ILE A 666 -36.43 2.68 -39.23
CA ILE A 666 -35.10 2.32 -39.74
C ILE A 666 -34.72 3.22 -40.92
N LEU A 667 -35.60 3.38 -41.90
CA LEU A 667 -35.39 4.27 -43.04
C LEU A 667 -35.28 5.75 -42.61
N ALA A 668 -36.11 6.20 -41.67
CA ALA A 668 -35.99 7.55 -41.10
C ALA A 668 -34.66 7.78 -40.35
N CYS A 669 -34.07 6.72 -39.78
CA CYS A 669 -32.73 6.79 -39.17
C CYS A 669 -31.62 6.86 -40.22
N PHE A 670 -31.71 6.08 -41.31
CA PHE A 670 -30.80 6.20 -42.45
C PHE A 670 -30.87 7.59 -43.10
N ASP A 671 -32.06 8.09 -43.41
CA ASP A 671 -32.25 9.39 -44.07
C ASP A 671 -31.71 10.54 -43.22
N ARG A 672 -31.95 10.50 -41.89
CA ARG A 672 -31.39 11.48 -40.94
C ARG A 672 -29.86 11.42 -40.91
N ALA A 673 -29.26 10.22 -40.97
CA ALA A 673 -27.81 10.06 -41.03
C ALA A 673 -27.22 10.59 -42.36
N LEU A 674 -27.91 10.42 -43.49
CA LEU A 674 -27.46 10.88 -44.81
C LEU A 674 -27.58 12.40 -45.02
N GLN A 675 -28.60 13.01 -44.42
CA GLN A 675 -28.84 14.46 -44.45
C GLN A 675 -27.97 15.24 -43.45
N SER A 676 -27.30 14.54 -42.52
CA SER A 676 -26.45 15.14 -41.48
C SER A 676 -25.19 15.85 -42.04
N PRO A 677 -24.55 16.75 -41.25
CA PRO A 677 -23.24 17.32 -41.56
C PRO A 677 -22.06 16.35 -41.34
N MET A 678 -22.29 15.04 -41.21
CA MET A 678 -21.22 14.05 -41.01
C MET A 678 -20.18 14.00 -42.15
N PRO A 679 -18.94 13.54 -41.87
CA PRO A 679 -17.95 13.24 -42.90
C PRO A 679 -18.51 12.35 -44.00
N LEU A 680 -18.11 12.61 -45.26
CA LEU A 680 -18.65 11.92 -46.43
C LEU A 680 -18.46 10.40 -46.37
N GLU A 681 -17.33 9.92 -45.84
CA GLU A 681 -17.04 8.50 -45.58
C GLU A 681 -18.08 7.86 -44.65
N SER A 682 -18.45 8.52 -43.55
CA SER A 682 -19.48 8.03 -42.63
C SER A 682 -20.85 7.98 -43.31
N ARG A 683 -21.21 9.01 -44.09
CA ARG A 683 -22.50 9.04 -44.83
C ARG A 683 -22.54 8.01 -45.95
N PHE A 684 -21.44 7.79 -46.66
CA PHE A 684 -21.30 6.72 -47.65
C PHE A 684 -21.54 5.33 -47.02
N LEU A 685 -20.98 5.09 -45.83
CA LEU A 685 -21.19 3.84 -45.09
C LEU A 685 -22.64 3.66 -44.60
N PHE A 686 -23.34 4.74 -44.22
CA PHE A 686 -24.79 4.67 -43.95
C PHE A 686 -25.60 4.42 -45.21
N SER A 687 -25.19 4.98 -46.35
CA SER A 687 -25.86 4.79 -47.65
C SER A 687 -25.71 3.36 -48.15
N GLN A 688 -24.52 2.76 -48.01
CA GLN A 688 -24.29 1.34 -48.28
C GLN A 688 -25.24 0.47 -47.45
N ARG A 689 -25.30 0.68 -46.13
CA ARG A 689 -26.18 -0.08 -45.23
C ARG A 689 -27.68 0.12 -45.50
N LYS A 690 -28.08 1.30 -45.99
CA LYS A 690 -29.46 1.57 -46.43
C LYS A 690 -29.84 0.71 -47.63
N VAL A 691 -28.92 0.53 -48.58
CA VAL A 691 -29.10 -0.36 -49.75
C VAL A 691 -29.11 -1.83 -49.31
N GLU A 692 -28.15 -2.26 -48.49
CA GLU A 692 -28.08 -3.63 -47.93
C GLU A 692 -29.39 -4.01 -47.22
N PHE A 693 -29.91 -3.13 -46.34
CA PHE A 693 -31.19 -3.32 -45.65
C PHE A 693 -32.40 -3.44 -46.59
N LEU A 694 -32.45 -2.60 -47.64
CA LEU A 694 -33.55 -2.60 -48.60
C LEU A 694 -33.51 -3.77 -49.59
N GLU A 695 -32.35 -4.38 -49.81
CA GLU A 695 -32.19 -5.63 -50.58
C GLU A 695 -32.63 -6.84 -49.75
N ASP A 696 -32.22 -6.92 -48.47
CA ASP A 696 -32.54 -8.04 -47.57
C ASP A 696 -34.01 -8.03 -47.07
N PHE A 697 -34.57 -6.85 -46.77
CA PHE A 697 -35.84 -6.71 -46.03
C PHE A 697 -36.86 -5.74 -46.67
N GLY A 698 -36.50 -5.02 -47.73
CA GLY A 698 -37.29 -3.89 -48.24
C GLY A 698 -38.64 -4.30 -48.85
N SER A 699 -39.73 -3.67 -48.40
CA SER A 699 -41.09 -4.00 -48.87
C SER A 699 -41.43 -3.44 -50.26
N ASN A 700 -40.61 -2.53 -50.80
CA ASN A 700 -40.88 -1.82 -52.06
C ASN A 700 -39.61 -1.56 -52.88
N ILE A 701 -39.49 -2.26 -54.01
CA ILE A 701 -38.37 -2.16 -54.98
C ILE A 701 -38.06 -0.72 -55.44
N ASN A 702 -39.05 0.17 -55.48
CA ASN A 702 -38.82 1.57 -55.90
C ASN A 702 -38.00 2.36 -54.85
N VAL A 703 -38.07 1.98 -53.58
CA VAL A 703 -37.28 2.58 -52.48
C VAL A 703 -35.84 2.11 -52.55
N LEU A 704 -35.61 0.82 -52.85
CA LEU A 704 -34.28 0.25 -53.11
C LEU A 704 -33.60 0.93 -54.31
N VAL A 705 -34.31 1.09 -55.43
CA VAL A 705 -33.78 1.81 -56.62
C VAL A 705 -33.39 3.25 -56.28
N ALA A 706 -34.24 3.99 -55.55
CA ALA A 706 -33.93 5.36 -55.12
C ALA A 706 -32.72 5.42 -54.16
N ALA A 707 -32.59 4.47 -53.23
CA ALA A 707 -31.43 4.36 -52.35
C ALA A 707 -30.14 4.03 -53.11
N TYR A 708 -30.23 3.21 -54.17
CA TYR A 708 -29.10 2.89 -55.05
C TYR A 708 -28.66 4.11 -55.90
N GLU A 709 -29.61 4.92 -56.38
CA GLU A 709 -29.31 6.19 -57.06
C GLU A 709 -28.63 7.21 -56.12
N GLU A 710 -29.11 7.31 -54.87
CA GLU A 710 -28.50 8.12 -53.81
C GLU A 710 -27.07 7.64 -53.49
N HIS A 711 -26.87 6.33 -53.35
CA HIS A 711 -25.56 5.72 -53.16
C HIS A 711 -24.60 6.01 -54.33
N GLN A 712 -25.08 5.84 -55.56
CA GLN A 712 -24.35 6.14 -56.79
C GLN A 712 -24.00 7.63 -56.95
N LYS A 713 -24.74 8.54 -56.30
CA LYS A 713 -24.41 9.96 -56.22
C LYS A 713 -23.29 10.20 -55.20
N LEU A 714 -23.45 9.69 -53.98
CA LEU A 714 -22.44 9.81 -52.91
C LEU A 714 -21.10 9.17 -53.30
N GLN A 715 -21.12 8.06 -54.06
CA GLN A 715 -19.91 7.44 -54.61
C GLN A 715 -19.14 8.41 -55.53
N LYS A 716 -19.85 9.10 -56.43
CA LYS A 716 -19.26 10.09 -57.37
C LYS A 716 -18.80 11.37 -56.69
N GLU A 717 -19.39 11.71 -55.54
CA GLU A 717 -18.90 12.80 -54.66
C GLU A 717 -17.68 12.37 -53.83
N SER A 718 -17.49 11.07 -53.61
CA SER A 718 -16.34 10.50 -52.87
C SER A 718 -15.11 10.23 -53.74
N GLU A 719 -15.28 10.01 -55.05
CA GLU A 719 -14.15 9.91 -55.98
C GLU A 719 -13.41 11.26 -56.09
N PRO A 720 -12.12 11.36 -55.71
CA PRO A 720 -11.40 12.62 -55.76
C PRO A 720 -11.16 13.07 -57.20
N SER A 721 -11.09 14.39 -57.42
CA SER A 721 -10.94 15.09 -58.72
C SER A 721 -9.65 14.80 -59.53
N LYS A 722 -9.00 13.65 -59.36
CA LYS A 722 -7.75 13.22 -60.02
C LYS A 722 -7.82 13.21 -61.56
N ARG A 723 -9.00 13.24 -62.17
CA ARG A 723 -9.18 13.32 -63.65
C ARG A 723 -9.27 14.75 -64.22
N LYS A 724 -9.00 15.80 -63.44
CA LYS A 724 -9.02 17.21 -63.91
C LYS A 724 -7.65 17.91 -63.94
N ALA A 725 -6.55 17.16 -63.94
CA ALA A 725 -5.18 17.69 -64.08
C ALA A 725 -4.37 17.05 -65.23
N GLU A 726 -4.99 16.22 -66.08
CA GLU A 726 -4.31 15.36 -67.07
C GLU A 726 -4.89 15.51 -68.49
N ASN A 727 -5.23 16.74 -68.89
CA ASN A 727 -5.61 17.10 -70.27
C ASN A 727 -5.42 18.61 -70.46
N GLY A 728 -4.21 19.06 -70.84
CA GLY A 728 -3.95 20.51 -70.87
C GLY A 728 -2.54 21.02 -71.23
N TYR A 729 -1.66 20.26 -71.88
CA TYR A 729 -0.48 20.84 -72.53
C TYR A 729 -0.09 20.06 -73.78
N ASP A 730 0.09 20.76 -74.90
CA ASP A 730 0.56 20.20 -76.17
C ASP A 730 1.97 20.69 -76.47
N SER A 731 2.77 19.76 -76.99
CA SER A 731 4.17 19.80 -77.42
C SER A 731 4.79 21.17 -77.72
N SER A 732 5.88 21.51 -77.01
CA SER A 732 7.18 21.81 -77.67
C SER A 732 8.34 22.04 -76.68
N GLN A 733 9.56 21.73 -77.15
CA GLN A 733 10.90 22.04 -76.58
C GLN A 733 11.39 21.27 -75.33
N GLU A 734 12.14 20.21 -75.59
CA GLU A 734 13.28 19.70 -74.79
C GLU A 734 14.50 20.69 -74.85
N PRO A 735 15.62 20.54 -74.09
CA PRO A 735 16.22 19.27 -73.64
C PRO A 735 16.95 19.20 -72.25
N ASP A 736 17.36 17.96 -71.92
CA ASP A 736 18.56 17.53 -71.16
C ASP A 736 18.80 17.98 -69.70
N ALA A 737 18.84 17.01 -68.76
CA ALA A 737 20.11 16.50 -68.22
C ALA A 737 19.98 15.42 -67.11
N LYS A 738 20.57 14.24 -67.34
CA LYS A 738 21.21 13.29 -66.37
C LYS A 738 20.37 12.80 -65.15
N ARG A 739 20.07 11.49 -65.06
CA ARG A 739 20.78 10.43 -64.27
C ARG A 739 20.82 10.68 -62.74
N GLN A 740 20.60 9.69 -61.85
CA GLN A 740 20.96 8.26 -61.94
C GLN A 740 20.15 7.33 -61.01
N ARG A 741 20.14 6.03 -61.34
CA ARG A 741 19.72 4.81 -60.59
C ARG A 741 19.84 4.83 -59.05
N VAL A 742 18.92 4.12 -58.37
CA VAL A 742 19.00 2.68 -57.93
C VAL A 742 17.55 2.14 -57.94
N ASP A 743 17.10 1.20 -58.79
CA ASP A 743 17.31 -0.27 -58.85
C ASP A 743 16.76 -1.07 -57.64
N ASP A 744 15.64 -1.78 -57.83
CA ASP A 744 15.01 -2.72 -56.89
C ASP A 744 15.61 -4.15 -56.99
N SER A 745 15.47 -4.95 -55.92
CA SER A 745 14.71 -6.24 -55.93
C SER A 745 15.32 -7.38 -55.10
N ALA A 746 14.44 -8.11 -54.37
CA ALA A 746 14.63 -9.43 -53.73
C ALA A 746 15.73 -9.53 -52.62
N THR A 747 15.69 -10.40 -51.61
CA THR A 747 14.80 -11.50 -51.15
C THR A 747 14.86 -11.48 -49.58
N SER A 748 14.14 -12.23 -48.73
CA SER A 748 13.46 -13.53 -48.86
C SER A 748 12.26 -13.68 -47.90
N ALA A 749 11.65 -14.87 -47.92
CA ALA A 749 10.46 -15.28 -47.16
C ALA A 749 10.66 -15.55 -45.64
N ALA A 750 9.56 -15.31 -44.91
CA ALA A 750 8.99 -16.10 -43.80
C ALA A 750 9.86 -16.70 -42.67
N ASN A 751 9.41 -16.46 -41.43
CA ASN A 751 8.93 -17.57 -40.60
C ASN A 751 7.86 -17.11 -39.60
N ALA A 752 6.95 -18.01 -39.22
CA ALA A 752 6.00 -17.79 -38.13
C ALA A 752 6.42 -18.62 -36.92
N ALA A 753 6.30 -18.04 -35.72
CA ALA A 753 6.39 -18.75 -34.45
C ALA A 753 5.13 -18.43 -33.66
N ALA A 754 4.36 -19.45 -33.28
CA ALA A 754 3.27 -19.32 -32.34
C ALA A 754 3.87 -19.44 -30.93
N ASP A 755 3.69 -18.40 -30.10
CA ASP A 755 4.18 -18.42 -28.73
C ASP A 755 3.10 -18.94 -27.76
N THR A 756 3.50 -19.72 -26.77
CA THR A 756 2.61 -20.57 -25.98
C THR A 756 2.39 -20.01 -24.58
N GLN A 757 1.32 -19.24 -24.40
CA GLN A 757 0.98 -18.67 -23.09
C GLN A 757 -0.01 -19.56 -22.32
N ALA A 758 0.54 -20.43 -21.48
CA ALA A 758 -0.23 -21.28 -20.56
C ALA A 758 -0.72 -20.53 -19.31
N ASN A 759 -1.71 -21.12 -18.63
CA ASN A 759 -2.28 -20.79 -17.31
C ASN A 759 -1.88 -19.46 -16.65
N ASN A 760 -2.86 -18.57 -16.50
CA ASN A 760 -2.86 -17.57 -15.44
C ASN A 760 -4.29 -17.38 -14.91
N SER A 761 -4.68 -18.18 -13.92
CA SER A 761 -6.03 -18.20 -13.33
C SER A 761 -6.20 -17.06 -12.30
N ALA A 762 -6.10 -15.82 -12.76
CA ALA A 762 -6.36 -14.62 -11.98
C ALA A 762 -7.58 -13.87 -12.57
N TYR A 763 -8.41 -13.27 -11.71
CA TYR A 763 -9.68 -12.63 -12.13
C TYR A 763 -9.47 -11.58 -13.23
N ASN A 764 -10.03 -11.89 -14.42
CA ASN A 764 -9.64 -11.25 -15.66
C ASN A 764 -10.36 -9.90 -15.90
N TYR A 765 -9.86 -8.84 -15.26
CA TYR A 765 -10.35 -7.47 -15.43
C TYR A 765 -10.06 -6.84 -16.82
N ASN A 766 -9.38 -7.54 -17.73
CA ASN A 766 -9.00 -7.04 -19.06
C ASN A 766 -10.22 -6.71 -19.96
N TRP A 767 -11.40 -7.26 -19.66
CA TRP A 767 -12.65 -6.97 -20.39
C TRP A 767 -12.95 -5.46 -20.52
N TYR A 768 -12.58 -4.67 -19.51
CA TYR A 768 -12.81 -3.22 -19.51
C TYR A 768 -11.85 -2.46 -20.44
N GLN A 769 -10.64 -2.98 -20.71
CA GLN A 769 -9.73 -2.37 -21.68
C GLN A 769 -10.08 -2.82 -23.11
N GLN A 770 -10.28 -4.11 -23.32
CA GLN A 770 -10.56 -4.67 -24.65
C GLN A 770 -11.85 -4.12 -25.29
N GLN A 771 -12.92 -3.88 -24.51
CA GLN A 771 -14.16 -3.35 -25.06
C GLN A 771 -14.16 -1.82 -25.30
N TYR A 772 -13.10 -1.11 -24.88
CA TYR A 772 -13.03 0.37 -24.91
C TYR A 772 -11.82 0.93 -25.68
N GLY A 773 -10.92 0.10 -26.22
CA GLY A 773 -9.70 0.55 -26.92
C GLY A 773 -9.93 1.57 -28.05
N GLY A 774 -11.09 1.56 -28.72
CA GLY A 774 -11.48 2.53 -29.76
C GLY A 774 -11.88 3.93 -29.26
N TRP A 775 -11.63 4.25 -27.98
CA TRP A 775 -11.96 5.53 -27.34
C TRP A 775 -10.82 6.13 -26.49
N GLY A 776 -9.58 5.60 -26.58
CA GLY A 776 -8.46 6.04 -25.71
C GLY A 776 -7.10 6.30 -26.38
N GLN A 777 -6.81 5.70 -27.55
CA GLN A 777 -5.53 5.93 -28.25
C GLN A 777 -5.51 7.27 -29.01
N ASN A 778 -5.42 8.38 -28.28
CA ASN A 778 -4.82 9.66 -28.72
C ASN A 778 -4.77 10.68 -27.56
N SER A 779 -3.92 10.45 -26.55
CA SER A 779 -3.28 11.51 -25.73
C SER A 779 -2.30 10.95 -24.68
N TRP A 780 -2.55 9.76 -24.13
CA TRP A 780 -1.82 9.27 -22.94
C TRP A 780 -1.14 7.92 -23.18
N GLY A 781 0.03 7.98 -23.81
CA GLY A 781 0.91 6.84 -24.03
C GLY A 781 2.37 7.19 -24.35
N GLN A 782 2.76 8.47 -24.34
CA GLN A 782 4.10 8.88 -24.79
C GLN A 782 4.58 10.22 -24.19
N TYR A 783 4.57 10.34 -22.85
CA TYR A 783 5.22 11.47 -22.16
C TYR A 783 6.02 11.01 -20.93
N ASN A 784 7.06 10.19 -21.17
CA ASN A 784 8.13 9.94 -20.20
C ASN A 784 9.48 9.74 -20.90
N GLN A 785 9.79 10.61 -21.88
CA GLN A 785 11.04 10.56 -22.66
C GLN A 785 11.39 11.95 -23.22
N TYR A 786 11.81 12.89 -22.37
CA TYR A 786 12.78 13.94 -22.72
C TYR A 786 13.35 14.53 -21.42
N GLY A 787 14.68 14.46 -21.25
CA GLY A 787 15.34 14.78 -19.99
C GLY A 787 16.86 14.57 -20.00
N GLN A 788 17.54 14.93 -21.10
CA GLN A 788 19.00 15.04 -21.12
C GLN A 788 19.42 16.51 -21.01
N TYR A 789 20.65 16.72 -20.55
CA TYR A 789 21.31 18.01 -20.30
C TYR A 789 20.72 18.87 -19.16
N ASN A 790 21.20 18.59 -17.95
CA ASN A 790 22.26 19.45 -17.44
C ASN A 790 23.26 18.68 -16.55
N GLN A 791 24.52 19.10 -16.63
CA GLN A 791 25.66 18.60 -15.84
C GLN A 791 26.09 19.66 -14.81
N TYR A 792 26.98 19.26 -13.89
CA TYR A 792 27.75 20.04 -12.90
C TYR A 792 27.33 19.97 -11.41
N TYR A 793 28.02 19.07 -10.66
CA TYR A 793 28.71 19.22 -9.34
C TYR A 793 28.05 20.02 -8.17
N PRO A 794 28.37 19.72 -6.88
CA PRO A 794 28.82 18.46 -6.24
C PRO A 794 28.04 18.09 -4.93
N PRO A 795 28.28 16.90 -4.32
CA PRO A 795 27.82 16.58 -2.96
C PRO A 795 28.86 16.95 -1.87
N PRO A 796 28.41 17.37 -0.67
CA PRO A 796 28.96 16.80 0.58
C PRO A 796 27.98 16.81 1.79
N PRO A 797 28.33 16.22 2.95
CA PRO A 797 29.26 15.12 3.23
C PRO A 797 28.56 13.91 3.89
N THR A 798 29.36 12.97 4.39
CA THR A 798 29.00 11.86 5.31
C THR A 798 28.46 12.35 6.65
#